data_AF-A0A964QPM2-F1
#
_entry.id   AF-A0A964QPM2-F1
#
_cell.length_a   1.000
_cell.length_b   1.000
_cell.length_c   1.000
_cell.angle_alpha   90.00
_cell.angle_beta   90.00
_cell.angle_gamma   90.00
#
_symmetry.space_group_name_H-M   'P 1'
#
loop_
_entity.id
_entity.type
_entity.pdbx_description
1 polymer ?
#
loop_
_entity_poly.entity_id
_entity_poly.type
_entity_poly.pdbx_seq_one_letter_code
_entity_poly.pdbx_strand_id
1 'polypeptide(L)'
;MLQRYKTRLGQKAEGVKNPAIVIHNHSIRAAIQKFQDSNSQASTFALSLTRYMTRPESTFYVTGGTLRHDAPSYVERQADKDLLNGLVKGEFCYVLTSRQMGKSSLMVRTANKLREQGTTVVVLDLTAVGQNLAPEQWYGGLLSRLGHQLRMEDTLDDFWFRHETLGPCQRFFTAIQRIVLPALLKSEEEALAKGQRKPRVPGVTRQGAERLVIFVDELDVVRSLAFSTDEFFAAIRECYTRRAEDPDFNQLTFCLLGVATPSDLIRNTQLTPFNIGKRIELRDFEEHEALALANALGHPPQIAQRMLRRILCWTSGHPYLTQRLCQAAANHPTASGTRGVNELCREIFFSNRARERDDNLLFVRERLLRSEVDLINLLRLYRRVHRSTQIASFFRFHIALRKIEPVADEETNPLVSILRLSGVTKVEKGILRVRNRIYHRVFDPAWVEANMPVAELWRRWLTIWGAIKRAGAFIATAFIVLLLTSVALAVWTRPWERVRFERTPRTARHVNRPKPHVPLREAAATPAMIDLSGFYNAALNEAWYPGPRTNNLSALPPGLKKLAGVEFDVRGLIQLAGMNLGREGFPEAVRGIAVRQKCQRFHFLHAAAWKVPEGTQIGNYVIRYADGKKRFIPILYGQDVSDWLVTKNEKPDKEFETLAWKEPSEASGSENRSKRLFKSTWENPFPEVEVLTIDYTSTMTDAAPFLIAISVEPR
;
A
#
# COMPACT_ATOMS: atom_id res chain seq x y z
N MET A 1 -31.63 -15.59 41.26
CA MET A 1 -31.14 -16.84 40.62
C MET A 1 -29.66 -16.81 40.25
N LEU A 2 -29.08 -15.69 39.80
CA LEU A 2 -27.64 -15.57 39.50
C LEU A 2 -26.69 -15.57 40.71
N GLN A 3 -27.19 -15.27 41.93
CA GLN A 3 -26.37 -15.31 43.15
C GLN A 3 -26.27 -16.71 43.78
N ARG A 4 -27.25 -17.59 43.56
CA ARG A 4 -27.22 -19.00 44.03
C ARG A 4 -26.38 -19.93 43.15
N TYR A 5 -26.00 -19.48 41.94
CA TYR A 5 -25.15 -20.26 41.02
C TYR A 5 -23.65 -20.08 41.30
N LYS A 6 -23.24 -18.98 41.96
CA LYS A 6 -21.84 -18.72 42.32
C LYS A 6 -21.33 -19.57 43.48
N THR A 7 -22.21 -20.05 44.37
CA THR A 7 -21.80 -20.79 45.57
C THR A 7 -21.52 -22.28 45.30
N ARG A 8 -22.03 -22.87 44.21
CA ARG A 8 -21.81 -24.30 43.87
C ARG A 8 -20.54 -24.59 43.06
N LEU A 9 -19.92 -23.57 42.45
CA LEU A 9 -18.70 -23.73 41.66
C LEU A 9 -17.41 -23.43 42.45
N GLY A 10 -17.53 -22.95 43.69
CA GLY A 10 -16.38 -22.57 44.53
C GLY A 10 -15.65 -23.71 45.23
N GLN A 11 -15.99 -24.99 45.00
CA GLN A 11 -15.37 -26.11 45.71
C GLN A 11 -14.83 -27.26 44.86
N LYS A 12 -14.93 -27.23 43.52
CA LYS A 12 -14.31 -28.28 42.68
C LYS A 12 -13.87 -27.73 41.33
N ALA A 13 -12.61 -27.27 41.24
CA ALA A 13 -11.70 -27.43 40.09
C ALA A 13 -10.48 -26.52 40.26
N GLU A 14 -9.53 -26.95 41.09
CA GLU A 14 -8.13 -26.57 40.90
C GLU A 14 -7.62 -27.26 39.63
N GLY A 15 -7.04 -26.49 38.70
CA GLY A 15 -6.25 -27.05 37.60
C GLY A 15 -6.81 -26.95 36.18
N VAL A 16 -7.23 -25.77 35.70
CA VAL A 16 -7.22 -25.43 34.26
C VAL A 16 -6.99 -23.92 34.08
N LYS A 17 -6.02 -23.52 33.24
CA LYS A 17 -5.76 -22.12 32.88
C LYS A 17 -6.74 -21.64 31.79
N ASN A 18 -7.38 -20.49 32.06
CA ASN A 18 -8.07 -19.56 31.15
C ASN A 18 -9.59 -19.78 30.84
N PRO A 19 -10.52 -19.16 31.61
CA PRO A 19 -11.98 -19.33 31.45
C PRO A 19 -12.66 -18.37 30.43
N ALA A 20 -11.94 -17.44 29.80
CA ALA A 20 -12.54 -16.44 28.91
C ALA A 20 -12.99 -16.98 27.53
N ILE A 21 -12.46 -18.13 27.09
CA ILE A 21 -12.72 -18.68 25.75
C ILE A 21 -13.98 -19.57 25.71
N VAL A 22 -14.41 -20.13 26.84
CA VAL A 22 -15.53 -21.08 26.89
C VAL A 22 -16.90 -20.37 26.91
N ILE A 23 -16.96 -19.15 27.45
CA ILE A 23 -18.23 -18.40 27.61
C ILE A 23 -18.74 -17.88 26.26
N HIS A 24 -17.86 -17.48 25.34
CA HIS A 24 -18.26 -16.95 24.03
C HIS A 24 -18.87 -18.01 23.10
N ASN A 25 -18.47 -19.28 23.24
CA ASN A 25 -18.94 -20.36 22.36
C ASN A 25 -20.34 -20.86 22.73
N HIS A 26 -20.74 -20.77 24.00
CA HIS A 26 -22.03 -21.30 24.45
C HIS A 26 -23.20 -20.37 24.12
N SER A 27 -23.00 -19.05 24.20
CA SER A 27 -24.00 -18.03 23.85
C SER A 27 -24.34 -18.02 22.36
N ILE A 28 -23.34 -18.27 21.50
CA ILE A 28 -23.50 -18.37 20.05
C ILE A 28 -24.25 -19.65 19.67
N ARG A 29 -23.97 -20.78 20.32
CA ARG A 29 -24.72 -22.03 20.11
C ARG A 29 -26.22 -21.90 20.42
N ALA A 30 -26.57 -21.20 21.50
CA ALA A 30 -27.98 -20.97 21.86
C ALA A 30 -28.70 -20.05 20.85
N ALA A 31 -27.99 -19.07 20.29
CA ALA A 31 -28.52 -18.19 19.24
C ALA A 31 -28.69 -18.91 17.89
N ILE A 32 -27.77 -19.81 17.54
CA ILE A 32 -27.83 -20.61 16.31
C ILE A 32 -28.97 -21.65 16.38
N GLN A 33 -29.18 -22.28 17.54
CA GLN A 33 -30.28 -23.24 17.72
C GLN A 33 -31.64 -22.56 17.54
N LYS A 34 -31.82 -21.34 18.05
CA LYS A 34 -33.05 -20.54 17.84
C LYS A 34 -33.26 -20.10 16.39
N PHE A 35 -32.20 -20.04 15.57
CA PHE A 35 -32.28 -19.62 14.17
C PHE A 35 -32.53 -20.80 13.21
N GLN A 36 -32.26 -22.04 13.66
CA GLN A 36 -32.44 -23.25 12.85
C GLN A 36 -33.90 -23.74 12.78
N ASP A 37 -34.76 -23.31 13.69
CA ASP A 37 -36.17 -23.74 13.73
C ASP A 37 -37.09 -22.97 12.76
N SER A 38 -36.58 -21.97 12.01
CA SER A 38 -37.46 -21.00 11.29
C SER A 38 -37.29 -20.91 9.77
N ASN A 39 -36.40 -21.66 9.10
CA ASN A 39 -36.34 -21.60 7.64
C ASN A 39 -35.65 -22.81 6.98
N SER A 40 -36.41 -23.61 6.22
CA SER A 40 -35.95 -24.87 5.61
C SER A 40 -35.02 -24.71 4.40
N GLN A 41 -34.80 -23.49 3.90
CA GLN A 41 -33.84 -23.20 2.82
C GLN A 41 -32.49 -22.63 3.32
N ALA A 42 -32.39 -22.24 4.59
CA ALA A 42 -31.14 -21.75 5.19
C ALA A 42 -30.23 -22.89 5.73
N SER A 43 -30.78 -24.10 5.86
CA SER A 43 -30.12 -25.25 6.48
C SER A 43 -28.95 -25.79 5.65
N THR A 44 -28.99 -25.77 4.32
CA THR A 44 -27.87 -26.25 3.48
C THR A 44 -26.65 -25.32 3.53
N PHE A 45 -26.87 -24.00 3.61
CA PHE A 45 -25.79 -22.99 3.70
C PHE A 45 -25.22 -22.90 5.12
N ALA A 46 -26.07 -23.02 6.15
CA ALA A 46 -25.63 -23.08 7.55
C ALA A 46 -24.89 -24.39 7.87
N LEU A 47 -25.29 -25.54 7.31
CA LEU A 47 -24.57 -26.81 7.44
C LEU A 47 -23.20 -26.80 6.75
N SER A 48 -23.07 -26.08 5.63
CA SER A 48 -21.80 -25.80 4.95
C SER A 48 -20.85 -24.97 5.84
N LEU A 49 -21.35 -23.86 6.41
CA LEU A 49 -20.58 -22.98 7.30
C LEU A 49 -20.22 -23.65 8.64
N THR A 50 -21.12 -24.45 9.20
CA THR A 50 -20.85 -25.18 10.47
C THR A 50 -19.80 -26.28 10.26
N ARG A 51 -19.79 -26.96 9.09
CA ARG A 51 -18.70 -27.89 8.72
C ARG A 51 -17.36 -27.21 8.48
N TYR A 52 -17.36 -25.94 8.07
CA TYR A 52 -16.15 -25.12 7.92
C TYR A 52 -15.50 -24.76 9.25
N MET A 53 -16.29 -24.62 10.33
CA MET A 53 -15.80 -24.15 11.64
C MET A 53 -15.37 -25.28 12.60
N THR A 54 -15.50 -26.55 12.20
CA THR A 54 -15.19 -27.71 13.07
C THR A 54 -14.35 -28.78 12.37
N ARG A 55 -13.27 -28.39 11.69
CA ARG A 55 -12.18 -29.32 11.33
C ARG A 55 -10.90 -28.86 12.02
N PRO A 56 -10.07 -29.78 12.56
CA PRO A 56 -8.79 -29.40 13.12
C PRO A 56 -7.96 -28.77 12.00
N GLU A 57 -7.54 -27.52 12.18
CA GLU A 57 -6.54 -26.92 11.31
C GLU A 57 -5.32 -27.84 11.26
N SER A 58 -4.76 -28.07 10.08
CA SER A 58 -3.52 -28.82 9.97
C SER A 58 -2.44 -28.16 10.83
N THR A 59 -2.11 -28.78 11.96
CA THR A 59 -1.10 -28.31 12.92
C THR A 59 0.33 -28.40 12.37
N PHE A 60 0.49 -29.03 11.19
CA PHE A 60 1.77 -29.14 10.52
C PHE A 60 2.22 -27.81 9.92
N TYR A 61 1.35 -27.15 9.14
CA TYR A 61 1.71 -25.89 8.49
C TYR A 61 1.51 -24.73 9.43
N VAL A 62 2.51 -23.85 9.50
CA VAL A 62 2.46 -22.65 10.34
C VAL A 62 2.67 -21.45 9.44
N THR A 63 1.65 -20.60 9.38
CA THR A 63 1.58 -19.47 8.46
C THR A 63 1.72 -18.16 9.23
N GLY A 64 2.82 -17.45 8.97
CA GLY A 64 3.16 -16.23 9.70
C GLY A 64 3.94 -16.48 10.99
N GLY A 65 4.58 -15.43 11.50
CA GLY A 65 5.45 -15.51 12.67
C GLY A 65 6.73 -16.33 12.46
N THR A 66 7.47 -16.48 13.55
CA THR A 66 8.72 -17.26 13.60
C THR A 66 8.40 -18.73 13.86
N LEU A 67 8.93 -19.62 13.02
CA LEU A 67 8.79 -21.06 13.22
C LEU A 67 9.65 -21.51 14.40
N ARG A 68 9.11 -22.43 15.20
CA ARG A 68 9.90 -23.11 16.23
C ARG A 68 11.05 -23.88 15.58
N HIS A 69 12.13 -24.05 16.33
CA HIS A 69 13.32 -24.77 15.85
C HIS A 69 13.05 -26.23 15.47
N ASP A 70 12.04 -26.86 16.08
CA ASP A 70 11.61 -28.24 15.87
C ASP A 70 10.41 -28.36 14.91
N ALA A 71 9.98 -27.26 14.27
CA ALA A 71 8.80 -27.25 13.42
C ALA A 71 8.98 -28.20 12.21
N PRO A 72 8.11 -29.21 12.03
CA PRO A 72 8.26 -30.21 10.97
C PRO A 72 7.95 -29.65 9.57
N SER A 73 7.29 -28.49 9.50
CA SER A 73 7.05 -27.73 8.27
C SER A 73 8.20 -26.79 7.89
N TYR A 74 9.27 -26.72 8.68
CA TYR A 74 10.44 -25.94 8.29
C TYR A 74 11.16 -26.62 7.11
N VAL A 75 11.40 -25.85 6.06
CA VAL A 75 12.17 -26.28 4.90
C VAL A 75 13.59 -25.73 5.02
N GLU A 76 14.55 -26.63 5.20
CA GLU A 76 15.97 -26.28 5.26
C GLU A 76 16.47 -25.87 3.87
N ARG A 77 17.23 -24.76 3.82
CA ARG A 77 17.76 -24.18 2.59
C ARG A 77 19.28 -24.11 2.64
N GLN A 78 19.90 -23.78 1.52
CA GLN A 78 21.34 -23.53 1.49
C GLN A 78 21.78 -22.44 2.49
N ALA A 79 20.94 -21.41 2.71
CA ALA A 79 21.19 -20.34 3.68
C ALA A 79 21.38 -20.84 5.13
N ASP A 80 20.71 -21.94 5.52
CA ASP A 80 20.88 -22.55 6.85
C ASP A 80 22.31 -23.05 7.07
N LYS A 81 22.88 -23.67 6.04
CA LYS A 81 24.25 -24.17 6.05
C LYS A 81 25.25 -23.02 5.98
N ASP A 82 25.02 -22.06 5.09
CA ASP A 82 25.92 -20.94 4.86
C ASP A 82 26.05 -20.06 6.10
N LEU A 83 24.93 -19.76 6.77
CA LEU A 83 24.91 -18.96 7.99
C LEU A 83 25.60 -19.69 9.14
N LEU A 84 25.26 -20.96 9.38
CA LEU A 84 25.87 -21.75 10.44
C LEU A 84 27.38 -21.86 10.23
N ASN A 85 27.82 -22.20 9.02
CA ASN A 85 29.24 -22.34 8.70
C ASN A 85 30.00 -21.02 8.85
N GLY A 86 29.40 -19.89 8.46
CA GLY A 86 30.01 -18.57 8.62
C GLY A 86 30.21 -18.24 10.10
N LEU A 87 29.15 -18.39 10.91
CA LEU A 87 29.21 -18.08 12.35
C LEU A 87 30.17 -19.01 13.11
N VAL A 88 30.22 -20.30 12.77
CA VAL A 88 31.19 -21.26 13.33
C VAL A 88 32.63 -20.90 12.95
N LYS A 89 32.86 -20.21 11.83
CA LYS A 89 34.20 -19.68 11.47
C LYS A 89 34.51 -18.33 12.12
N GLY A 90 33.56 -17.75 12.88
CA GLY A 90 33.68 -16.41 13.43
C GLY A 90 33.49 -15.30 12.39
N GLU A 91 32.96 -15.61 11.20
CA GLU A 91 32.64 -14.61 10.19
C GLU A 91 31.43 -13.79 10.65
N PHE A 92 31.51 -12.45 10.56
CA PHE A 92 30.33 -11.62 10.72
C PHE A 92 29.36 -11.92 9.57
N CYS A 93 28.09 -12.12 9.87
CA CYS A 93 27.09 -12.47 8.86
C CYS A 93 25.95 -11.46 8.85
N TYR A 94 25.28 -11.31 7.71
CA TYR A 94 24.04 -10.53 7.67
C TYR A 94 22.99 -11.12 6.71
N VAL A 95 21.73 -11.03 7.12
CA VAL A 95 20.55 -11.49 6.38
C VAL A 95 19.58 -10.33 6.19
N LEU A 96 19.79 -9.59 5.11
CA LEU A 96 19.00 -8.40 4.76
C LEU A 96 18.10 -8.72 3.56
N THR A 97 16.80 -8.91 3.82
CA THR A 97 15.80 -9.29 2.79
C THR A 97 14.38 -8.91 3.21
N SER A 98 13.42 -9.05 2.27
CA SER A 98 12.00 -8.73 2.47
C SER A 98 11.37 -9.50 3.64
N ARG A 99 10.20 -9.03 4.11
CA ARG A 99 9.42 -9.73 5.14
C ARG A 99 9.01 -11.13 4.69
N GLN A 100 8.74 -11.99 5.68
CA GLN A 100 8.18 -13.33 5.49
C GLN A 100 9.00 -14.29 4.61
N MET A 101 10.30 -14.01 4.48
CA MET A 101 11.28 -14.91 3.85
C MET A 101 11.85 -15.97 4.81
N GLY A 102 11.42 -15.97 6.08
CA GLY A 102 11.89 -16.90 7.11
C GLY A 102 13.21 -16.50 7.77
N LYS A 103 13.51 -15.20 7.88
CA LYS A 103 14.73 -14.67 8.53
C LYS A 103 14.81 -15.10 10.00
N SER A 104 13.80 -14.78 10.79
CA SER A 104 13.78 -15.12 12.22
C SER A 104 13.70 -16.63 12.45
N SER A 105 13.04 -17.39 11.57
CA SER A 105 13.03 -18.87 11.64
C SER A 105 14.43 -19.46 11.39
N LEU A 106 15.16 -18.92 10.41
CA LEU A 106 16.56 -19.27 10.16
C LEU A 106 17.42 -18.94 11.40
N MET A 107 17.29 -17.73 11.94
CA MET A 107 18.00 -17.31 13.15
C MET A 107 17.76 -18.26 14.33
N VAL A 108 16.49 -18.55 14.67
CA VAL A 108 16.15 -19.41 15.82
C VAL A 108 16.76 -20.80 15.67
N ARG A 109 16.74 -21.37 14.47
CA ARG A 109 17.35 -22.68 14.19
C ARG A 109 18.87 -22.64 14.27
N THR A 110 19.50 -21.64 13.66
CA THR A 110 20.96 -21.49 13.72
C THR A 110 21.42 -21.24 15.15
N ALA A 111 20.73 -20.38 15.91
CA ALA A 111 21.00 -20.14 17.32
C ALA A 111 20.94 -21.43 18.15
N ASN A 112 19.93 -22.28 17.91
CA ASN A 112 19.84 -23.57 18.60
C ASN A 112 20.95 -24.54 18.21
N LYS A 113 21.26 -24.67 16.91
CA LYS A 113 22.40 -25.49 16.44
C LYS A 113 23.74 -25.01 17.03
N LEU A 114 23.95 -23.69 17.15
CA LEU A 114 25.15 -23.11 17.78
C LEU A 114 25.21 -23.42 19.28
N ARG A 115 24.08 -23.31 20.00
CA ARG A 115 23.99 -23.68 21.43
C ARG A 115 24.29 -25.17 21.65
N GLU A 116 23.75 -26.04 20.81
CA GLU A 116 24.06 -27.49 20.82
C GLU A 116 25.55 -27.77 20.59
N GLN A 117 26.22 -26.93 19.79
CA GLN A 117 27.66 -26.97 19.58
C GLN A 117 28.48 -26.28 20.69
N GLY A 118 27.84 -25.85 21.77
CA GLY A 118 28.50 -25.25 22.93
C GLY A 118 28.86 -23.77 22.80
N THR A 119 28.38 -23.09 21.75
CA THR A 119 28.56 -21.64 21.54
C THR A 119 27.53 -20.85 22.36
N THR A 120 27.97 -19.77 23.02
CA THR A 120 27.07 -18.85 23.71
C THR A 120 26.38 -17.93 22.71
N VAL A 121 25.05 -17.88 22.76
CA VAL A 121 24.24 -17.15 21.77
C VAL A 121 23.27 -16.19 22.46
N VAL A 122 23.39 -14.92 22.12
CA VAL A 122 22.49 -13.84 22.51
C VAL A 122 21.68 -13.38 21.30
N VAL A 123 20.39 -13.12 21.49
CA VAL A 123 19.49 -12.57 20.46
C VAL A 123 18.92 -11.25 20.93
N LEU A 124 19.27 -10.17 20.25
CA LEU A 124 18.78 -8.82 20.50
C LEU A 124 17.72 -8.48 19.45
N ASP A 125 16.45 -8.53 19.85
CA ASP A 125 15.33 -8.04 19.05
C ASP A 125 15.14 -6.53 19.29
N LEU A 126 15.42 -5.73 18.27
CA LEU A 126 15.34 -4.27 18.37
C LEU A 126 13.91 -3.75 18.51
N THR A 127 12.90 -4.48 18.04
CA THR A 127 11.49 -4.07 18.22
C THR A 127 11.07 -4.11 19.68
N ALA A 128 11.65 -5.03 20.44
CA ALA A 128 11.30 -5.26 21.83
C ALA A 128 11.86 -4.17 22.77
N VAL A 129 12.82 -3.36 22.32
CA VAL A 129 13.36 -2.23 23.10
C VAL A 129 12.39 -1.04 23.06
N GLY A 130 11.76 -0.78 21.91
CA GLY A 130 10.83 0.35 21.69
C GLY A 130 11.31 1.31 20.59
N GLN A 131 10.42 2.20 20.12
CA GLN A 131 10.69 3.07 18.95
C GLN A 131 10.89 4.56 19.28
N ASN A 132 10.46 5.04 20.44
CA ASN A 132 10.57 6.45 20.85
C ASN A 132 11.50 6.59 22.06
N LEU A 133 12.78 6.27 21.87
CA LEU A 133 13.76 6.19 22.96
C LEU A 133 14.88 7.20 22.77
N ALA A 134 15.40 7.71 23.88
CA ALA A 134 16.69 8.38 23.91
C ALA A 134 17.84 7.36 23.75
N PRO A 135 19.04 7.78 23.30
CA PRO A 135 20.20 6.90 23.18
C PRO A 135 20.48 6.08 24.45
N GLU A 136 20.46 6.72 25.62
CA GLU A 136 20.65 6.09 26.94
C GLU A 136 19.68 4.93 27.18
N GLN A 137 18.40 5.14 26.90
CA GLN A 137 17.37 4.13 27.10
C GLN A 137 17.52 2.98 26.11
N TRP A 138 17.91 3.29 24.87
CA TRP A 138 18.08 2.29 23.83
C TRP A 138 19.28 1.38 24.10
N TYR A 139 20.47 1.94 24.33
CA TYR A 139 21.67 1.15 24.62
C TYR A 139 21.60 0.45 25.99
N GLY A 140 21.05 1.11 27.01
CA GLY A 140 20.82 0.48 28.32
C GLY A 140 19.83 -0.69 28.23
N GLY A 141 18.74 -0.52 27.45
CA GLY A 141 17.79 -1.60 27.18
C GLY A 141 18.40 -2.79 26.41
N LEU A 142 19.31 -2.53 25.47
CA LEU A 142 20.08 -3.58 24.80
C LEU A 142 21.03 -4.30 25.78
N LEU A 143 21.71 -3.56 26.65
CA LEU A 143 22.63 -4.13 27.63
C LEU A 143 21.90 -5.01 28.65
N SER A 144 20.77 -4.52 29.18
CA SER A 144 19.93 -5.27 30.11
C SER A 144 19.42 -6.57 29.48
N ARG A 145 18.98 -6.55 28.21
CA ARG A 145 18.56 -7.76 27.48
C ARG A 145 19.70 -8.76 27.26
N LEU A 146 20.90 -8.25 27.01
CA LEU A 146 22.10 -9.08 26.91
C LEU A 146 22.42 -9.71 28.27
N GLY A 147 22.38 -8.93 29.35
CA GLY A 147 22.57 -9.40 30.72
C GLY A 147 21.59 -10.48 31.11
N HIS A 148 20.30 -10.30 30.82
CA HIS A 148 19.28 -11.31 31.09
C HIS A 148 19.53 -12.65 30.40
N GLN A 149 20.00 -12.64 29.15
CA GLN A 149 20.29 -13.87 28.42
C GLN A 149 21.56 -14.57 28.91
N LEU A 150 22.50 -13.81 29.46
CA LEU A 150 23.76 -14.32 29.99
C LEU A 150 23.74 -14.56 31.50
N ARG A 151 22.66 -14.18 32.20
CA ARG A 151 22.55 -14.16 33.67
C ARG A 151 23.61 -13.28 34.33
N MET A 152 23.81 -12.09 33.77
CA MET A 152 24.79 -11.09 34.20
C MET A 152 24.14 -9.72 34.44
N GLU A 153 22.84 -9.70 34.77
CA GLU A 153 22.05 -8.48 34.93
C GLU A 153 22.71 -7.49 35.89
N ASP A 154 22.89 -7.89 37.15
CA ASP A 154 23.39 -7.02 38.22
C ASP A 154 24.76 -6.43 37.86
N THR A 155 25.67 -7.26 37.34
CA THR A 155 27.04 -6.85 36.99
C THR A 155 27.06 -5.84 35.84
N LEU A 156 26.19 -6.02 34.84
CA LEU A 156 26.14 -5.13 33.68
C LEU A 156 25.39 -3.83 33.99
N ASP A 157 24.35 -3.89 34.82
CA ASP A 157 23.64 -2.71 35.30
C ASP A 157 24.58 -1.87 36.19
N ASP A 158 25.30 -2.49 37.13
CA ASP A 158 26.32 -1.81 37.95
C ASP A 158 27.38 -1.11 37.08
N PHE A 159 27.86 -1.78 36.04
CA PHE A 159 28.82 -1.18 35.11
C PHE A 159 28.22 0.01 34.37
N TRP A 160 26.97 -0.10 33.92
CA TRP A 160 26.26 0.94 33.19
C TRP A 160 26.15 2.24 34.00
N PHE A 161 25.77 2.13 35.28
CA PHE A 161 25.61 3.28 36.19
C PHE A 161 26.95 3.85 36.68
N ARG A 162 27.98 3.02 36.88
CA ARG A 162 29.30 3.52 37.32
C ARG A 162 30.08 4.28 36.23
N HIS A 163 29.71 4.10 34.96
CA HIS A 163 30.43 4.69 33.82
C HIS A 163 29.60 5.74 33.07
N GLU A 164 28.72 6.47 33.75
CA GLU A 164 27.89 7.53 33.15
C GLU A 164 28.67 8.63 32.42
N THR A 165 29.96 8.78 32.69
CA THR A 165 30.87 9.68 31.97
C THR A 165 31.15 9.26 30.52
N LEU A 166 30.91 7.98 30.17
CA LEU A 166 31.06 7.46 28.82
C LEU A 166 29.74 7.55 28.04
N GLY A 167 29.85 7.82 26.74
CA GLY A 167 28.70 7.81 25.84
C GLY A 167 27.97 6.46 25.84
N PRO A 168 26.63 6.41 25.64
CA PRO A 168 25.83 5.18 25.71
C PRO A 168 26.34 4.03 24.83
N CYS A 169 26.71 4.35 23.58
CA CYS A 169 27.27 3.36 22.65
C CYS A 169 28.57 2.77 23.20
N GLN A 170 29.48 3.65 23.65
CA GLN A 170 30.75 3.24 24.22
C GLN A 170 30.57 2.37 25.47
N ARG A 171 29.65 2.73 26.37
CA ARG A 171 29.31 1.90 27.54
C ARG A 171 28.87 0.51 27.15
N PHE A 172 27.95 0.39 26.18
CA PHE A 172 27.43 -0.90 25.72
C PHE A 172 28.55 -1.82 25.22
N PHE A 173 29.40 -1.34 24.30
CA PHE A 173 30.49 -2.16 23.75
C PHE A 173 31.63 -2.39 24.75
N THR A 174 31.92 -1.43 25.63
CA THR A 174 32.92 -1.61 26.68
C THR A 174 32.47 -2.63 27.72
N ALA A 175 31.18 -2.70 28.04
CA ALA A 175 30.63 -3.72 28.92
C ALA A 175 30.79 -5.14 28.31
N ILE A 176 30.52 -5.29 27.01
CA ILE A 176 30.78 -6.54 26.30
C ILE A 176 32.27 -6.91 26.39
N GLN A 177 33.16 -5.96 26.10
CA GLN A 177 34.60 -6.20 26.10
C GLN A 177 35.16 -6.53 27.50
N ARG A 178 34.81 -5.74 28.53
CA ARG A 178 35.47 -5.82 29.85
C ARG A 178 34.78 -6.75 30.83
N ILE A 179 33.51 -7.09 30.60
CA ILE A 179 32.73 -7.91 31.52
C ILE A 179 32.33 -9.22 30.85
N VAL A 180 31.68 -9.14 29.69
CA VAL A 180 31.08 -10.33 29.07
C VAL A 180 32.14 -11.29 28.54
N LEU A 181 33.06 -10.84 27.69
CA LEU A 181 34.09 -11.71 27.11
C LEU A 181 34.99 -12.35 28.19
N PRO A 182 35.51 -11.61 29.20
CA PRO A 182 36.33 -12.21 30.24
C PRO A 182 35.56 -13.17 31.15
N ALA A 183 34.26 -12.95 31.36
CA ALA A 183 33.45 -13.87 32.16
C ALA A 183 33.25 -15.23 31.46
N LEU A 184 33.05 -15.22 30.14
CA LEU A 184 32.92 -16.45 29.34
C LEU A 184 34.22 -17.26 29.31
N LEU A 185 35.37 -16.58 29.24
CA LEU A 185 36.68 -17.21 29.36
C LEU A 185 36.85 -17.93 30.71
N LYS A 186 36.54 -17.24 31.81
CA LYS A 186 36.65 -17.81 33.16
C LYS A 186 35.71 -18.99 33.36
N SER A 187 34.48 -18.93 32.85
CA SER A 187 33.53 -20.04 32.99
C SER A 187 34.01 -21.29 32.27
N GLU A 188 34.70 -21.15 31.14
CA GLU A 188 35.29 -22.29 30.44
C GLU A 188 36.48 -22.89 31.19
N GLU A 189 37.40 -22.07 31.69
CA GLU A 189 38.54 -22.53 32.50
C GLU A 189 38.08 -23.29 33.74
N GLU A 190 37.06 -22.79 34.44
CA GLU A 190 36.46 -23.47 35.59
C GLU A 190 35.76 -24.78 35.22
N ALA A 191 35.02 -24.82 34.10
CA ALA A 191 34.36 -26.03 33.63
C ALA A 191 35.39 -27.11 33.25
N LEU A 192 36.50 -26.71 32.63
CA LEU A 192 37.62 -27.59 32.30
C LEU A 192 38.31 -28.12 33.56
N ALA A 193 38.54 -27.28 34.55
CA ALA A 193 39.10 -27.66 35.84
C ALA A 193 38.20 -28.64 36.63
N LYS A 194 36.88 -28.54 36.49
CA LYS A 194 35.89 -29.43 37.12
C LYS A 194 35.64 -30.74 36.34
N GLY A 195 36.38 -31.00 35.26
CA GLY A 195 36.24 -32.22 34.45
C GLY A 195 34.92 -32.32 33.68
N GLN A 196 34.12 -31.24 33.64
CA GLN A 196 32.83 -31.19 32.97
C GLN A 196 33.06 -30.92 31.47
N ARG A 197 33.21 -31.99 30.69
CA ARG A 197 33.37 -31.91 29.23
C ARG A 197 32.05 -31.51 28.55
N LYS A 198 31.98 -30.33 27.93
CA LYS A 198 31.01 -30.08 26.86
C LYS A 198 31.28 -31.05 25.68
N PRO A 199 30.23 -31.58 25.01
CA PRO A 199 30.39 -32.55 23.94
C PRO A 199 31.26 -32.03 22.78
N ARG A 200 32.11 -32.94 22.26
CA ARG A 200 33.15 -32.69 21.25
C ARG A 200 32.54 -32.53 19.86
N VAL A 201 32.85 -31.44 19.14
CA VAL A 201 32.48 -31.28 17.73
C VAL A 201 33.64 -31.77 16.83
N PRO A 202 33.41 -32.71 15.89
CA PRO A 202 34.40 -33.05 14.86
C PRO A 202 34.61 -31.86 13.91
N GLY A 203 35.86 -31.43 13.71
CA GLY A 203 36.22 -30.39 12.75
C GLY A 203 36.57 -29.01 13.34
N VAL A 204 36.41 -28.81 14.65
CA VAL A 204 36.90 -27.62 15.36
C VAL A 204 38.27 -27.95 15.96
N THR A 205 39.33 -27.37 15.41
CA THR A 205 40.68 -27.46 15.98
C THR A 205 40.71 -26.79 17.36
N ARG A 206 41.50 -27.36 18.27
CA ARG A 206 41.65 -27.03 19.71
C ARG A 206 42.09 -25.59 20.06
N GLN A 207 41.92 -24.62 19.18
CA GLN A 207 42.27 -23.23 19.43
C GLN A 207 41.00 -22.39 19.56
N GLY A 208 40.57 -22.10 20.79
CA GLY A 208 39.68 -20.98 21.04
C GLY A 208 38.66 -21.23 22.13
N ALA A 209 38.74 -20.33 23.11
CA ALA A 209 37.75 -19.93 24.07
C ALA A 209 36.26 -20.02 23.65
N GLU A 210 35.37 -20.16 24.63
CA GLU A 210 33.91 -20.08 24.52
C GLU A 210 33.49 -18.83 23.70
N ARG A 211 32.95 -19.07 22.50
CA ARG A 211 32.57 -17.98 21.58
C ARG A 211 31.21 -17.40 21.92
N LEU A 212 31.08 -16.10 21.75
CA LEU A 212 29.84 -15.34 21.84
C LEU A 212 29.35 -14.93 20.45
N VAL A 213 28.17 -15.41 20.07
CA VAL A 213 27.46 -14.96 18.88
C VAL A 213 26.30 -14.07 19.30
N ILE A 214 26.29 -12.81 18.83
CA ILE A 214 25.21 -11.86 19.06
C ILE A 214 24.41 -11.71 17.76
N PHE A 215 23.17 -12.18 17.77
CA PHE A 215 22.19 -11.88 16.73
C PHE A 215 21.52 -10.54 17.04
N VAL A 216 21.40 -9.68 16.03
CA VAL A 216 20.64 -8.43 16.09
C VAL A 216 19.53 -8.54 15.05
N ASP A 217 18.29 -8.72 15.49
CA ASP A 217 17.11 -8.89 14.62
C ASP A 217 16.30 -7.58 14.52
N GLU A 218 15.47 -7.50 13.48
CA GLU A 218 14.62 -6.35 13.17
C GLU A 218 15.41 -5.03 13.04
N LEU A 219 16.55 -5.08 12.33
CA LEU A 219 17.39 -3.91 12.06
C LEU A 219 16.67 -2.75 11.39
N ASP A 220 15.53 -2.96 10.72
CA ASP A 220 14.75 -1.86 10.15
C ASP A 220 14.15 -0.89 11.19
N VAL A 221 14.09 -1.27 12.47
CA VAL A 221 13.68 -0.38 13.57
C VAL A 221 14.60 0.82 13.73
N VAL A 222 15.89 0.69 13.39
CA VAL A 222 16.85 1.79 13.57
C VAL A 222 16.49 3.03 12.74
N ARG A 223 15.72 2.84 11.66
CA ARG A 223 15.25 3.93 10.79
C ARG A 223 14.17 4.81 11.44
N SER A 224 13.42 4.28 12.40
CA SER A 224 12.35 5.03 13.07
C SER A 224 12.83 5.72 14.36
N LEU A 225 14.08 5.49 14.79
CA LEU A 225 14.63 6.11 15.99
C LEU A 225 14.87 7.61 15.76
N ALA A 226 14.66 8.41 16.80
CA ALA A 226 14.83 9.86 16.76
C ALA A 226 16.31 10.32 16.76
N PHE A 227 17.26 9.38 16.76
CA PHE A 227 18.71 9.63 16.77
C PHE A 227 19.43 8.73 15.76
N SER A 228 20.66 9.09 15.38
CA SER A 228 21.46 8.29 14.45
C SER A 228 22.08 7.07 15.13
N THR A 229 22.00 5.91 14.47
CA THR A 229 22.64 4.66 14.90
C THR A 229 23.94 4.37 14.18
N ASP A 230 24.54 5.35 13.47
CA ASP A 230 25.79 5.15 12.72
C ASP A 230 26.93 4.68 13.65
N GLU A 231 26.98 5.21 14.88
CA GLU A 231 27.96 4.80 15.91
C GLU A 231 27.83 3.32 16.29
N PHE A 232 26.61 2.78 16.37
CA PHE A 232 26.37 1.37 16.68
C PHE A 232 27.00 0.46 15.61
N PHE A 233 26.77 0.78 14.33
CA PHE A 233 27.34 0.01 13.23
C PHE A 233 28.86 0.18 13.12
N ALA A 234 29.38 1.39 13.35
CA ALA A 234 30.81 1.65 13.40
C ALA A 234 31.49 0.87 14.52
N ALA A 235 30.88 0.80 15.71
CA ALA A 235 31.40 0.03 16.83
C ALA A 235 31.39 -1.48 16.58
N ILE A 236 30.37 -2.03 15.89
CA ILE A 236 30.39 -3.43 15.42
C ILE A 236 31.59 -3.67 14.50
N ARG A 237 31.82 -2.79 13.52
CA ARG A 237 32.98 -2.88 12.61
C ARG A 237 34.30 -2.79 13.38
N GLU A 238 34.38 -1.93 14.38
CA GLU A 238 35.56 -1.79 15.25
C GLU A 238 35.86 -3.10 15.98
N CYS A 239 34.84 -3.80 16.51
CA CYS A 239 35.04 -5.12 17.12
C CYS A 239 35.68 -6.13 16.16
N TYR A 240 35.36 -6.09 14.87
CA TYR A 240 36.02 -6.94 13.89
C TYR A 240 37.46 -6.51 13.62
N THR A 241 37.70 -5.20 13.48
CA THR A 241 39.02 -4.64 13.17
C THR A 241 40.01 -4.94 14.29
N ARG A 242 39.58 -4.85 15.55
CA ARG A 242 40.38 -5.14 16.74
C ARG A 242 40.86 -6.58 16.85
N ARG A 243 40.27 -7.53 16.11
CA ARG A 243 40.73 -8.93 16.10
C ARG A 243 42.20 -9.10 15.69
N ALA A 244 42.77 -8.11 14.98
CA ALA A 244 44.18 -8.11 14.61
C ALA A 244 45.13 -7.72 15.76
N GLU A 245 44.65 -6.91 16.70
CA GLU A 245 45.44 -6.37 17.82
C GLU A 245 45.15 -7.10 19.14
N ASP A 246 43.89 -7.46 19.35
CA ASP A 246 43.37 -8.09 20.56
C ASP A 246 42.67 -9.41 20.18
N PRO A 247 43.33 -10.57 20.44
CA PRO A 247 42.81 -11.88 20.11
C PRO A 247 41.46 -12.21 20.78
N ASP A 248 41.10 -11.55 21.89
CA ASP A 248 39.85 -11.80 22.60
C ASP A 248 38.62 -11.47 21.74
N PHE A 249 38.75 -10.50 20.83
CA PHE A 249 37.69 -10.16 19.87
C PHE A 249 37.40 -11.27 18.85
N ASN A 250 38.25 -12.29 18.72
CA ASN A 250 37.95 -13.46 17.89
C ASN A 250 36.80 -14.31 18.48
N GLN A 251 36.51 -14.12 19.77
CA GLN A 251 35.40 -14.80 20.45
C GLN A 251 34.05 -14.15 20.15
N LEU A 252 34.03 -12.86 19.77
CA LEU A 252 32.82 -12.09 19.53
C LEU A 252 32.44 -12.10 18.05
N THR A 253 31.26 -12.61 17.70
CA THR A 253 30.74 -12.63 16.32
C THR A 253 29.35 -12.02 16.25
N PHE A 254 29.10 -11.15 15.27
CA PHE A 254 27.78 -10.55 15.05
C PHE A 254 27.05 -11.17 13.87
N CYS A 255 25.73 -11.33 14.01
CA CYS A 255 24.82 -11.67 12.94
C CYS A 255 23.69 -10.64 12.85
N LEU A 256 23.56 -9.97 11.70
CA LEU A 256 22.68 -8.82 11.50
C LEU A 256 21.47 -9.19 10.63
N LEU A 257 20.24 -9.06 11.12
CA LEU A 257 19.01 -9.43 10.39
C LEU A 257 18.01 -8.27 10.35
N GLY A 258 17.34 -8.10 9.21
CA GLY A 258 16.30 -7.07 9.09
C GLY A 258 15.77 -6.85 7.66
N VAL A 259 14.81 -5.94 7.52
CA VAL A 259 14.19 -5.56 6.24
C VAL A 259 14.73 -4.21 5.75
N ALA A 260 16.02 -4.21 5.41
CA ALA A 260 16.72 -3.01 4.96
C ALA A 260 17.76 -3.36 3.89
N THR A 261 18.23 -2.38 3.13
CA THR A 261 19.51 -2.47 2.41
C THR A 261 20.64 -1.91 3.28
N PRO A 262 21.91 -2.29 3.04
CA PRO A 262 23.05 -1.67 3.72
C PRO A 262 23.01 -0.13 3.71
N SER A 263 22.66 0.47 2.57
CA SER A 263 22.55 1.91 2.38
C SER A 263 21.39 2.56 3.17
N ASP A 264 20.39 1.78 3.58
CA ASP A 264 19.28 2.27 4.42
C ASP A 264 19.66 2.37 5.91
N LEU A 265 20.71 1.67 6.33
CA LEU A 265 21.06 1.49 7.75
C LEU A 265 22.19 2.40 8.23
N ILE A 266 23.06 2.83 7.32
CA ILE A 266 24.21 3.71 7.64
C ILE A 266 24.46 4.69 6.51
N ARG A 267 24.67 5.97 6.84
CA ARG A 267 24.91 7.02 5.84
C ARG A 267 26.31 6.92 5.24
N ASN A 268 27.31 6.66 6.09
CA ASN A 268 28.68 6.49 5.65
C ASN A 268 28.99 5.02 5.32
N THR A 269 28.96 4.69 4.03
CA THR A 269 29.22 3.33 3.52
C THR A 269 30.67 2.87 3.69
N GLN A 270 31.61 3.74 4.05
CA GLN A 270 32.99 3.34 4.34
C GLN A 270 33.15 2.75 5.75
N LEU A 271 32.29 3.16 6.70
CA LEU A 271 32.34 2.73 8.10
C LEU A 271 31.43 1.54 8.40
N THR A 272 30.80 0.97 7.37
CA THR A 272 29.79 -0.06 7.55
C THR A 272 30.37 -1.45 7.86
N PRO A 273 29.74 -2.23 8.77
CA PRO A 273 30.08 -3.64 8.97
C PRO A 273 29.66 -4.52 7.79
N PHE A 274 28.84 -4.01 6.85
CA PHE A 274 28.41 -4.79 5.68
C PHE A 274 29.51 -5.00 4.63
N ASN A 275 30.61 -4.25 4.68
CA ASN A 275 31.76 -4.44 3.78
C ASN A 275 32.71 -5.56 4.24
N ILE A 276 32.68 -5.89 5.53
CA ILE A 276 33.51 -6.95 6.15
C ILE A 276 32.71 -8.22 6.44
N GLY A 277 31.39 -8.10 6.55
CA GLY A 277 30.49 -9.21 6.81
C GLY A 277 30.14 -10.00 5.56
N LYS A 278 29.80 -11.27 5.76
CA LYS A 278 29.30 -12.17 4.73
C LYS A 278 27.80 -12.03 4.58
N ARG A 279 27.36 -11.69 3.36
CA ARG A 279 25.94 -11.71 2.98
C ARG A 279 25.42 -13.14 2.92
N ILE A 280 24.34 -13.43 3.63
CA ILE A 280 23.60 -14.68 3.50
C ILE A 280 22.34 -14.42 2.67
N GLU A 281 22.27 -15.03 1.49
CA GLU A 281 21.14 -14.88 0.60
C GLU A 281 19.99 -15.83 0.97
N LEU A 282 18.86 -15.25 1.36
CA LEU A 282 17.66 -16.01 1.68
C LEU A 282 16.78 -16.16 0.43
N ARG A 283 16.96 -17.29 -0.27
CA ARG A 283 16.23 -17.60 -1.52
C ARG A 283 14.85 -18.21 -1.25
N ASP A 284 14.02 -18.17 -2.30
CA ASP A 284 12.74 -18.88 -2.35
C ASP A 284 13.00 -20.40 -2.40
N PHE A 285 12.03 -21.21 -1.97
CA PHE A 285 12.17 -22.68 -1.97
C PHE A 285 12.32 -23.24 -3.37
N GLU A 286 13.26 -24.15 -3.52
CA GLU A 286 13.32 -25.03 -4.67
C GLU A 286 12.34 -26.20 -4.51
N GLU A 287 11.96 -26.81 -5.64
CA GLU A 287 10.99 -27.92 -5.62
C GLU A 287 11.46 -29.09 -4.76
N HIS A 288 12.75 -29.42 -4.86
CA HIS A 288 13.35 -30.53 -4.13
C HIS A 288 13.42 -30.27 -2.61
N GLU A 289 13.64 -29.02 -2.20
CA GLU A 289 13.63 -28.60 -0.78
C GLU A 289 12.22 -28.68 -0.19
N ALA A 290 11.20 -28.25 -0.97
CA ALA A 290 9.82 -28.17 -0.50
C ALA A 290 9.09 -29.52 -0.47
N LEU A 291 9.70 -30.63 -0.91
CA LEU A 291 9.06 -31.95 -0.98
C LEU A 291 8.47 -32.41 0.34
N ALA A 292 9.11 -32.07 1.47
CA ALA A 292 8.61 -32.40 2.81
C ALA A 292 7.21 -31.82 3.07
N LEU A 293 6.88 -30.67 2.48
CA LEU A 293 5.56 -30.05 2.59
C LEU A 293 4.48 -30.89 1.89
N ALA A 294 4.81 -31.66 0.84
CA ALA A 294 3.79 -32.46 0.15
C ALA A 294 3.18 -33.54 1.06
N ASN A 295 3.99 -34.11 1.97
CA ASN A 295 3.57 -35.23 2.81
C ASN A 295 2.40 -34.86 3.75
N ALA A 296 2.28 -33.60 4.13
CA ALA A 296 1.23 -33.11 5.01
C ALA A 296 -0.03 -32.61 4.28
N LEU A 297 -0.13 -32.78 2.95
CA LEU A 297 -1.32 -32.39 2.18
C LEU A 297 -2.50 -33.35 2.31
N GLY A 298 -2.31 -34.53 2.93
CA GLY A 298 -3.39 -35.50 3.15
C GLY A 298 -3.87 -36.24 1.88
N HIS A 299 -3.00 -36.33 0.86
CA HIS A 299 -3.28 -37.01 -0.41
C HIS A 299 -2.21 -38.06 -0.74
N PRO A 300 -2.51 -39.06 -1.61
CA PRO A 300 -1.51 -39.99 -2.11
C PRO A 300 -0.27 -39.26 -2.67
N PRO A 301 0.95 -39.79 -2.48
CA PRO A 301 2.20 -39.07 -2.78
C PRO A 301 2.25 -38.44 -4.17
N GLN A 302 1.76 -39.13 -5.20
CA GLN A 302 1.76 -38.65 -6.59
C GLN A 302 0.77 -37.49 -6.81
N ILE A 303 -0.33 -37.43 -6.06
CA ILE A 303 -1.28 -36.31 -6.10
C ILE A 303 -0.72 -35.15 -5.29
N ALA A 304 -0.21 -35.42 -4.09
CA ALA A 304 0.39 -34.42 -3.21
C ALA A 304 1.58 -33.70 -3.88
N GLN A 305 2.49 -34.42 -4.54
CA GLN A 305 3.59 -33.82 -5.31
C GLN A 305 3.09 -32.97 -6.49
N ARG A 306 2.05 -33.42 -7.21
CA ARG A 306 1.43 -32.61 -8.28
C ARG A 306 0.78 -31.33 -7.74
N MET A 307 0.15 -31.41 -6.58
CA MET A 307 -0.40 -30.25 -5.88
C MET A 307 0.72 -29.31 -5.45
N LEU A 308 1.78 -29.81 -4.81
CA LEU A 308 2.95 -29.01 -4.42
C LEU A 308 3.59 -28.32 -5.63
N ARG A 309 3.84 -29.02 -6.74
CA ARG A 309 4.32 -28.42 -8.00
C ARG A 309 3.42 -27.29 -8.46
N ARG A 310 2.09 -27.46 -8.34
CA ARG A 310 1.14 -26.41 -8.72
C ARG A 310 1.17 -25.22 -7.75
N ILE A 311 1.35 -25.47 -6.45
CA ILE A 311 1.53 -24.44 -5.43
C ILE A 311 2.81 -23.65 -5.71
N LEU A 312 3.93 -24.32 -5.98
CA LEU A 312 5.19 -23.69 -6.35
C LEU A 312 5.09 -22.93 -7.68
N CYS A 313 4.28 -23.41 -8.63
CA CYS A 313 3.99 -22.68 -9.87
C CYS A 313 3.34 -21.31 -9.60
N TRP A 314 2.47 -21.21 -8.59
CA TRP A 314 1.84 -19.94 -8.19
C TRP A 314 2.74 -19.06 -7.33
N THR A 315 3.39 -19.66 -6.34
CA THR A 315 4.12 -18.97 -5.26
C THR A 315 5.59 -18.74 -5.59
N SER A 316 6.12 -19.45 -6.61
CA SER A 316 7.54 -19.50 -6.98
C SER A 316 8.46 -19.84 -5.80
N GLY A 317 7.97 -20.63 -4.84
CA GLY A 317 8.71 -21.03 -3.64
C GLY A 317 8.75 -20.00 -2.53
N HIS A 318 8.03 -18.87 -2.64
CA HIS A 318 8.02 -17.85 -1.59
C HIS A 318 7.54 -18.46 -0.25
N PRO A 319 8.38 -18.49 0.82
CA PRO A 319 8.15 -19.35 1.99
C PRO A 319 6.76 -19.23 2.63
N TYR A 320 6.34 -18.00 2.93
CA TYR A 320 5.03 -17.76 3.52
C TYR A 320 3.87 -18.11 2.59
N LEU A 321 3.96 -17.78 1.29
CA LEU A 321 2.87 -18.02 0.35
C LEU A 321 2.74 -19.51 0.04
N THR A 322 3.87 -20.21 -0.06
CA THR A 322 3.91 -21.67 -0.22
C THR A 322 3.27 -22.36 0.97
N GLN A 323 3.68 -22.05 2.20
CA GLN A 323 3.06 -22.63 3.40
C GLN A 323 1.57 -22.27 3.51
N ARG A 324 1.19 -21.02 3.21
CA ARG A 324 -0.22 -20.58 3.26
C ARG A 324 -1.11 -21.34 2.30
N LEU A 325 -0.65 -21.55 1.07
CA LEU A 325 -1.42 -22.31 0.09
C LEU A 325 -1.40 -23.81 0.38
N CYS A 326 -0.30 -24.36 0.93
CA CYS A 326 -0.28 -25.76 1.40
C CYS A 326 -1.22 -25.99 2.59
N GLN A 327 -1.26 -25.08 3.57
CA GLN A 327 -2.18 -25.14 4.71
C GLN A 327 -3.62 -25.15 4.24
N ALA A 328 -3.99 -24.24 3.33
CA ALA A 328 -5.33 -24.20 2.77
C ALA A 328 -5.65 -25.48 2.00
N ALA A 329 -4.71 -25.99 1.19
CA ALA A 329 -4.92 -27.25 0.47
C ALA A 329 -5.13 -28.45 1.43
N ALA A 330 -4.38 -28.52 2.53
CA ALA A 330 -4.55 -29.57 3.54
C ALA A 330 -5.88 -29.47 4.29
N ASN A 331 -6.37 -28.25 4.54
CA ASN A 331 -7.67 -28.01 5.19
C ASN A 331 -8.87 -28.27 4.25
N HIS A 332 -8.64 -28.37 2.94
CA HIS A 332 -9.64 -28.67 1.91
C HIS A 332 -9.38 -29.99 1.16
N PRO A 333 -9.63 -31.16 1.78
CA PRO A 333 -9.37 -32.48 1.17
C PRO A 333 -10.10 -32.74 -0.16
N THR A 334 -11.16 -31.99 -0.46
CA THR A 334 -11.88 -32.08 -1.73
C THR A 334 -11.15 -31.36 -2.87
N ALA A 335 -10.28 -30.41 -2.55
CA ALA A 335 -9.50 -29.63 -3.51
C ALA A 335 -8.24 -30.40 -3.94
N SER A 336 -8.43 -31.48 -4.70
CA SER A 336 -7.32 -32.31 -5.18
C SER A 336 -6.75 -31.83 -6.52
N GLY A 337 -5.48 -32.16 -6.76
CA GLY A 337 -4.80 -31.92 -8.03
C GLY A 337 -4.61 -30.45 -8.39
N THR A 338 -4.34 -30.18 -9.67
CA THR A 338 -3.98 -28.82 -10.13
C THR A 338 -5.15 -27.85 -10.13
N ARG A 339 -6.38 -28.36 -10.40
CA ARG A 339 -7.60 -27.56 -10.42
C ARG A 339 -7.98 -27.07 -9.02
N GLY A 340 -7.97 -27.96 -8.01
CA GLY A 340 -8.26 -27.58 -6.63
C GLY A 340 -7.31 -26.50 -6.12
N VAL A 341 -6.01 -26.63 -6.38
CA VAL A 341 -5.01 -25.61 -6.02
C VAL A 341 -5.28 -24.25 -6.69
N ASN A 342 -5.75 -24.23 -7.95
CA ASN A 342 -6.09 -22.99 -8.64
C ASN A 342 -7.31 -22.28 -8.03
N GLU A 343 -8.32 -23.05 -7.64
CA GLU A 343 -9.54 -22.55 -7.02
C GLU A 343 -9.21 -21.95 -5.65
N LEU A 344 -8.46 -22.69 -4.82
CA LEU A 344 -7.94 -22.20 -3.53
C LEU A 344 -7.11 -20.92 -3.68
N CYS A 345 -6.15 -20.91 -4.62
CA CYS A 345 -5.34 -19.72 -4.86
C CYS A 345 -6.19 -18.50 -5.25
N ARG A 346 -7.26 -18.70 -6.03
CA ARG A 346 -8.16 -17.61 -6.44
C ARG A 346 -8.97 -17.09 -5.27
N GLU A 347 -9.46 -17.97 -4.41
CA GLU A 347 -10.22 -17.62 -3.20
C GLU A 347 -9.34 -16.83 -2.22
N ILE A 348 -8.16 -17.36 -1.91
CA ILE A 348 -7.27 -16.87 -0.84
C ILE A 348 -6.55 -15.57 -1.21
N PHE A 349 -6.24 -15.34 -2.49
CA PHE A 349 -5.39 -14.21 -2.90
C PHE A 349 -6.03 -13.24 -3.89
N PHE A 350 -7.03 -13.65 -4.68
CA PHE A 350 -7.53 -12.81 -5.78
C PHE A 350 -8.86 -12.11 -5.50
N SER A 351 -9.61 -12.54 -4.48
CA SER A 351 -10.83 -11.85 -4.03
C SER A 351 -10.51 -10.47 -3.43
N ASN A 352 -11.45 -9.52 -3.50
CA ASN A 352 -11.25 -8.17 -2.94
C ASN A 352 -10.99 -8.24 -1.42
N ARG A 353 -11.76 -9.07 -0.70
CA ARG A 353 -11.56 -9.31 0.74
C ARG A 353 -10.18 -9.90 1.06
N ALA A 354 -9.66 -10.78 0.21
CA ALA A 354 -8.33 -11.36 0.41
C ALA A 354 -7.22 -10.31 0.31
N ARG A 355 -7.29 -9.40 -0.67
CA ARG A 355 -6.28 -8.33 -0.86
C ARG A 355 -6.24 -7.34 0.30
N GLU A 356 -7.32 -7.26 1.08
CA GLU A 356 -7.44 -6.38 2.24
C GLU A 356 -7.12 -7.05 3.58
N ARG A 357 -7.00 -8.38 3.62
CA ARG A 357 -6.80 -9.15 4.87
C ARG A 357 -5.50 -9.96 4.91
N ASP A 358 -4.88 -10.21 3.77
CA ASP A 358 -3.60 -10.93 3.73
C ASP A 358 -2.46 -10.00 4.14
N ASP A 359 -1.82 -10.30 5.27
CA ASP A 359 -0.73 -9.49 5.83
C ASP A 359 0.45 -9.29 4.87
N ASN A 360 0.76 -10.29 4.03
CA ASN A 360 1.83 -10.18 3.04
C ASN A 360 1.45 -9.19 1.94
N LEU A 361 0.25 -9.34 1.37
CA LEU A 361 -0.23 -8.47 0.29
C LEU A 361 -0.41 -7.04 0.79
N LEU A 362 -0.94 -6.87 2.00
CA LEU A 362 -1.03 -5.56 2.66
C LEU A 362 0.34 -4.95 2.84
N PHE A 363 1.32 -5.70 3.37
CA PHE A 363 2.68 -5.19 3.54
C PHE A 363 3.31 -4.74 2.22
N VAL A 364 3.21 -5.56 1.17
CA VAL A 364 3.72 -5.22 -0.17
C VAL A 364 3.05 -3.93 -0.67
N ARG A 365 1.73 -3.85 -0.55
CA ARG A 365 0.93 -2.68 -0.96
C ARG A 365 1.38 -1.42 -0.22
N GLU A 366 1.39 -1.46 1.11
CA GLU A 366 1.75 -0.31 1.95
C GLU A 366 3.18 0.15 1.66
N ARG A 367 4.13 -0.78 1.48
CA ARG A 367 5.52 -0.44 1.18
C ARG A 367 5.70 0.18 -0.21
N LEU A 368 4.86 -0.17 -1.18
CA LEU A 368 4.86 0.46 -2.50
C LEU A 368 4.17 1.83 -2.52
N LEU A 369 3.10 2.01 -1.71
CA LEU A 369 2.28 3.23 -1.76
C LEU A 369 2.70 4.31 -0.75
N ARG A 370 3.24 3.93 0.40
CA ARG A 370 3.65 4.83 1.48
C ARG A 370 5.17 5.01 1.57
N SER A 371 5.90 4.68 0.50
CA SER A 371 7.33 4.92 0.46
C SER A 371 7.65 6.42 0.44
N GLU A 372 8.68 6.85 1.17
CA GLU A 372 9.15 8.25 1.22
C GLU A 372 9.77 8.76 -0.10
N VAL A 373 9.92 7.89 -1.10
CA VAL A 373 10.45 8.22 -2.43
C VAL A 373 9.36 8.65 -3.40
N ASP A 374 9.76 9.06 -4.60
CA ASP A 374 8.88 9.37 -5.71
C ASP A 374 8.02 8.16 -6.14
N LEU A 375 6.81 8.10 -5.55
CA LEU A 375 5.79 7.08 -5.79
C LEU A 375 5.49 6.86 -7.27
N ILE A 376 5.50 7.93 -8.06
CA ILE A 376 5.22 7.89 -9.50
C ILE A 376 6.29 7.06 -10.20
N ASN A 377 7.56 7.41 -9.96
CA ASN A 377 8.68 6.74 -10.62
C ASN A 377 8.83 5.30 -10.12
N LEU A 378 8.52 5.04 -8.84
CA LEU A 378 8.45 3.69 -8.29
C LEU A 378 7.40 2.83 -9.01
N LEU A 379 6.17 3.32 -9.15
CA LEU A 379 5.08 2.61 -9.81
C LEU A 379 5.33 2.41 -11.31
N ARG A 380 5.96 3.37 -12.00
CA ARG A 380 6.42 3.22 -13.39
C ARG A 380 7.50 2.15 -13.53
N LEU A 381 8.50 2.18 -12.62
CA LEU A 381 9.57 1.19 -12.60
C LEU A 381 8.98 -0.21 -12.37
N TYR A 382 8.07 -0.35 -11.42
CA TYR A 382 7.36 -1.60 -11.18
C TYR A 382 6.58 -2.07 -12.41
N ARG A 383 5.85 -1.17 -13.10
CA ARG A 383 5.15 -1.51 -14.36
C ARG A 383 6.10 -2.02 -15.44
N ARG A 384 7.32 -1.48 -15.52
CA ARG A 384 8.37 -1.95 -16.44
C ARG A 384 8.84 -3.36 -16.05
N VAL A 385 9.09 -3.61 -14.76
CA VAL A 385 9.43 -4.95 -14.22
C VAL A 385 8.30 -5.95 -14.49
N HIS A 386 7.05 -5.55 -14.31
CA HIS A 386 5.87 -6.38 -14.56
C HIS A 386 5.80 -6.82 -16.03
N ARG A 387 5.90 -5.87 -16.96
CA ARG A 387 5.91 -6.14 -18.41
C ARG A 387 7.10 -7.00 -18.85
N SER A 388 8.31 -6.73 -18.35
CA SER A 388 9.50 -7.51 -18.71
C SER A 388 9.40 -8.96 -18.21
N THR A 389 8.80 -9.17 -17.04
CA THR A 389 8.54 -10.50 -16.47
C THR A 389 7.55 -11.30 -17.32
N GLN A 390 6.46 -10.66 -17.75
CA GLN A 390 5.47 -11.28 -18.62
C GLN A 390 6.14 -11.78 -19.92
N ILE A 391 6.97 -10.96 -20.56
CA ILE A 391 7.63 -11.33 -21.83
C ILE A 391 8.62 -12.49 -21.64
N ALA A 392 9.43 -12.47 -20.58
CA ALA A 392 10.37 -13.54 -20.27
C ALA A 392 9.69 -14.90 -20.04
N SER A 393 8.44 -14.90 -19.57
CA SER A 393 7.65 -16.12 -19.35
C SER A 393 7.02 -16.70 -20.63
N PHE A 394 6.84 -15.88 -21.68
CA PHE A 394 6.19 -16.29 -22.93
C PHE A 394 7.19 -16.63 -24.05
N PHE A 395 8.36 -15.97 -24.09
CA PHE A 395 9.31 -16.13 -25.20
C PHE A 395 10.63 -16.75 -24.73
N ARG A 396 10.76 -18.08 -24.89
CA ARG A 396 12.06 -18.77 -24.85
C ARG A 396 12.86 -18.63 -26.16
N PHE A 397 12.27 -18.07 -27.22
CA PHE A 397 12.90 -17.89 -28.53
C PHE A 397 13.07 -16.41 -28.91
N HIS A 398 14.27 -16.10 -29.37
CA HIS A 398 14.94 -14.78 -29.51
C HIS A 398 14.44 -13.90 -30.67
N ILE A 399 13.14 -13.66 -30.85
CA ILE A 399 12.69 -12.86 -32.01
C ILE A 399 11.83 -11.64 -31.61
N ALA A 400 12.48 -10.47 -31.66
CA ALA A 400 11.92 -9.17 -32.05
C ALA A 400 10.88 -8.46 -31.16
N LEU A 401 11.22 -8.13 -29.90
CA LEU A 401 10.58 -7.01 -29.18
C LEU A 401 11.62 -6.01 -28.67
N ARG A 402 12.14 -5.21 -29.60
CA ARG A 402 13.24 -4.24 -29.46
C ARG A 402 13.00 -3.04 -28.50
N LYS A 403 12.00 -3.05 -27.60
CA LYS A 403 11.63 -1.84 -26.81
C LYS A 403 11.34 -2.01 -25.32
N ILE A 404 11.38 -3.20 -24.74
CA ILE A 404 11.19 -3.36 -23.29
C ILE A 404 12.50 -3.83 -22.68
N GLU A 405 13.26 -2.87 -22.18
CA GLU A 405 14.53 -3.15 -21.50
C GLU A 405 14.26 -3.79 -20.14
N PRO A 406 14.97 -4.89 -19.81
CA PRO A 406 14.95 -5.45 -18.47
C PRO A 406 15.47 -4.42 -17.47
N VAL A 407 14.98 -4.51 -16.23
CA VAL A 407 15.44 -3.63 -15.15
C VAL A 407 16.61 -4.31 -14.45
N ALA A 408 17.80 -3.73 -14.54
CA ALA A 408 18.98 -4.22 -13.83
C ALA A 408 18.81 -4.06 -12.31
N ASP A 409 19.44 -4.98 -11.57
CA ASP A 409 19.57 -4.87 -10.12
C ASP A 409 20.70 -3.90 -9.75
N GLU A 410 20.33 -2.64 -9.58
CA GLU A 410 21.24 -1.57 -9.16
C GLU A 410 20.99 -1.20 -7.70
N GLU A 411 21.89 -1.61 -6.79
CA GLU A 411 21.73 -1.35 -5.34
C GLU A 411 21.80 0.13 -4.97
N THR A 412 22.39 0.97 -5.81
CA THR A 412 22.45 2.43 -5.63
C THR A 412 21.13 3.12 -5.99
N ASN A 413 20.22 2.43 -6.70
CA ASN A 413 18.95 3.00 -7.09
C ASN A 413 17.90 2.80 -5.98
N PRO A 414 17.44 3.86 -5.29
CA PRO A 414 16.53 3.72 -4.16
C PRO A 414 15.18 3.10 -4.55
N LEU A 415 14.73 3.29 -5.80
CA LEU A 415 13.48 2.70 -6.29
C LEU A 415 13.63 1.17 -6.44
N VAL A 416 14.76 0.70 -6.96
CA VAL A 416 15.08 -0.74 -7.07
C VAL A 416 15.12 -1.38 -5.69
N SER A 417 15.80 -0.73 -4.73
CA SER A 417 15.88 -1.17 -3.34
C SER A 417 14.50 -1.30 -2.70
N ILE A 418 13.60 -0.34 -2.91
CA ILE A 418 12.23 -0.41 -2.37
C ILE A 418 11.44 -1.56 -3.00
N LEU A 419 11.53 -1.77 -4.32
CA LEU A 419 10.90 -2.91 -4.98
C LEU A 419 11.40 -4.24 -4.42
N ARG A 420 12.71 -4.38 -4.20
CA ARG A 420 13.31 -5.58 -3.59
C ARG A 420 12.82 -5.79 -2.16
N LEU A 421 12.87 -4.76 -1.32
CA LEU A 421 12.50 -4.86 0.09
C LEU A 421 10.99 -5.03 0.32
N SER A 422 10.15 -4.56 -0.61
CA SER A 422 8.72 -4.88 -0.61
C SER A 422 8.45 -6.38 -0.74
N GLY A 423 9.39 -7.14 -1.32
CA GLY A 423 9.23 -8.55 -1.62
C GLY A 423 8.48 -8.82 -2.93
N VAL A 424 7.92 -7.80 -3.58
CA VAL A 424 7.16 -7.97 -4.84
C VAL A 424 8.05 -8.42 -6.01
N THR A 425 9.34 -8.09 -5.96
CA THR A 425 10.34 -8.49 -6.96
C THR A 425 11.40 -9.42 -6.39
N LYS A 426 12.01 -10.20 -7.27
CA LYS A 426 13.27 -10.93 -7.02
C LYS A 426 14.28 -10.60 -8.11
N VAL A 427 15.55 -10.92 -7.83
CA VAL A 427 16.64 -10.75 -8.79
C VAL A 427 16.95 -12.11 -9.41
N GLU A 428 16.88 -12.19 -10.73
CA GLU A 428 17.30 -13.37 -11.50
C GLU A 428 18.35 -12.94 -12.52
N LYS A 429 19.58 -13.46 -12.39
CA LYS A 429 20.72 -13.13 -13.27
C LYS A 429 20.95 -11.61 -13.39
N GLY A 430 20.92 -10.90 -12.26
CA GLY A 430 21.11 -9.45 -12.21
C GLY A 430 19.94 -8.61 -12.72
N ILE A 431 18.78 -9.22 -12.99
CA ILE A 431 17.59 -8.52 -13.50
C ILE A 431 16.44 -8.65 -12.51
N LEU A 432 15.75 -7.55 -12.23
CA LEU A 432 14.52 -7.53 -11.44
C LEU A 432 13.36 -8.16 -12.22
N ARG A 433 12.67 -9.08 -11.55
CA ARG A 433 11.43 -9.73 -12.03
C ARG A 433 10.38 -9.74 -10.94
N VAL A 434 9.11 -9.74 -11.32
CA VAL A 434 8.02 -9.98 -10.37
C VAL A 434 8.21 -11.37 -9.77
N ARG A 435 8.18 -11.44 -8.44
CA ARG A 435 8.67 -12.62 -7.70
C ARG A 435 7.90 -13.89 -8.00
N ASN A 436 6.57 -13.77 -8.13
CA ASN A 436 5.69 -14.90 -8.34
C ASN A 436 4.41 -14.50 -9.09
N ARG A 437 3.62 -15.51 -9.48
CA ARG A 437 2.39 -15.32 -10.27
C ARG A 437 1.27 -14.68 -9.47
N ILE A 438 1.25 -14.88 -8.14
CA ILE A 438 0.27 -14.24 -7.26
C ILE A 438 0.47 -12.73 -7.31
N TYR A 439 1.68 -12.23 -7.06
CA TYR A 439 1.99 -10.80 -7.13
C TYR A 439 1.79 -10.23 -8.53
N HIS A 440 2.19 -10.95 -9.58
CA HIS A 440 1.97 -10.53 -10.96
C HIS A 440 0.48 -10.31 -11.27
N ARG A 441 -0.43 -11.03 -10.60
CA ARG A 441 -1.87 -10.89 -10.80
C ARG A 441 -2.53 -9.91 -9.85
N VAL A 442 -2.06 -9.83 -8.60
CA VAL A 442 -2.61 -8.92 -7.59
C VAL A 442 -2.20 -7.47 -7.86
N PHE A 443 -0.92 -7.26 -8.16
CA PHE A 443 -0.31 -5.97 -8.47
C PHE A 443 -0.14 -5.85 -9.99
N ASP A 444 -1.24 -5.95 -10.72
CA ASP A 444 -1.24 -5.88 -12.18
C ASP A 444 -1.14 -4.42 -12.68
N PRO A 445 -1.03 -4.17 -14.00
CA PRO A 445 -0.96 -2.82 -14.52
C PRO A 445 -2.21 -1.98 -14.22
N ALA A 446 -3.38 -2.60 -14.02
CA ALA A 446 -4.60 -1.90 -13.64
C ALA A 446 -4.52 -1.43 -12.18
N TRP A 447 -3.99 -2.25 -11.28
CA TRP A 447 -3.67 -1.85 -9.91
C TRP A 447 -2.66 -0.70 -9.88
N VAL A 448 -1.61 -0.75 -10.72
CA VAL A 448 -0.65 0.36 -10.83
C VAL A 448 -1.34 1.65 -11.28
N GLU A 449 -2.21 1.57 -12.29
CA GLU A 449 -2.93 2.74 -12.80
C GLU A 449 -3.93 3.30 -11.78
N ALA A 450 -4.64 2.44 -11.05
CA ALA A 450 -5.57 2.85 -10.00
C ALA A 450 -4.88 3.58 -8.82
N ASN A 451 -3.59 3.33 -8.61
CA ASN A 451 -2.81 3.93 -7.52
C ASN A 451 -1.83 5.03 -7.99
N MET A 452 -1.84 5.39 -9.28
CA MET A 452 -1.03 6.50 -9.78
C MET A 452 -1.59 7.84 -9.27
N PRO A 453 -0.77 8.73 -8.69
CA PRO A 453 -1.19 10.08 -8.34
C PRO A 453 -1.75 10.84 -9.56
N VAL A 454 -2.90 11.49 -9.37
CA VAL A 454 -3.72 12.14 -10.42
C VAL A 454 -2.92 13.08 -11.34
N ALA A 455 -1.82 13.68 -10.85
CA ALA A 455 -0.90 14.54 -11.61
C ALA A 455 -0.26 13.87 -12.85
N GLU A 456 -0.17 12.54 -12.89
CA GLU A 456 0.36 11.76 -14.03
C GLU A 456 -0.63 11.59 -15.18
N LEU A 457 -1.92 11.45 -14.85
CA LEU A 457 -2.99 11.34 -15.85
C LEU A 457 -3.01 12.60 -16.74
N TRP A 458 -2.69 13.76 -16.15
CA TRP A 458 -2.53 15.04 -16.86
C TRP A 458 -1.29 15.10 -17.79
N ARG A 459 -0.16 14.49 -17.41
CA ARG A 459 1.07 14.50 -18.25
C ARG A 459 0.97 13.61 -19.48
N ARG A 460 0.29 12.46 -19.38
CA ARG A 460 -0.03 11.61 -20.55
C ARG A 460 -0.89 12.34 -21.59
N TRP A 461 -1.75 13.24 -21.15
CA TRP A 461 -2.60 14.05 -22.03
C TRP A 461 -1.81 15.09 -22.83
N LEU A 462 -0.80 15.72 -22.22
CA LEU A 462 0.05 16.73 -22.87
C LEU A 462 0.94 16.15 -24.00
N THR A 463 1.45 14.92 -23.84
CA THR A 463 2.30 14.28 -24.86
C THR A 463 1.53 13.81 -26.08
N ILE A 464 0.27 13.37 -25.91
CA ILE A 464 -0.66 13.04 -27.00
C ILE A 464 -0.97 14.29 -27.83
N TRP A 465 -1.21 15.43 -27.18
CA TRP A 465 -1.41 16.72 -27.87
C TRP A 465 -0.19 17.21 -28.66
N GLY A 466 1.02 16.97 -28.14
CA GLY A 466 2.27 17.29 -28.85
C GLY A 466 2.54 16.41 -30.09
N ALA A 467 1.98 15.20 -30.14
CA ALA A 467 2.05 14.32 -31.32
C ALA A 467 0.97 14.69 -32.37
N ILE A 468 -0.24 15.02 -31.92
CA ILE A 468 -1.35 15.46 -32.78
C ILE A 468 -1.02 16.78 -33.48
N LYS A 469 -0.36 17.73 -32.80
CA LYS A 469 0.11 18.98 -33.41
C LYS A 469 1.13 18.77 -34.53
N ARG A 470 2.00 17.75 -34.41
CA ARG A 470 3.01 17.43 -35.43
C ARG A 470 2.40 16.74 -36.65
N ALA A 471 1.48 15.79 -36.45
CA ALA A 471 0.77 15.14 -37.55
C ALA A 471 -0.17 16.11 -38.30
N GLY A 472 -0.86 17.00 -37.56
CA GLY A 472 -1.71 18.04 -38.15
C GLY A 472 -0.94 19.04 -39.00
N ALA A 473 0.31 19.37 -38.62
CA ALA A 473 1.16 20.26 -39.41
C ALA A 473 1.55 19.66 -40.77
N PHE A 474 1.85 18.35 -40.85
CA PHE A 474 2.17 17.67 -42.11
C PHE A 474 0.95 17.56 -43.04
N ILE A 475 -0.23 17.30 -42.48
CA ILE A 475 -1.47 17.26 -43.25
C ILE A 475 -1.82 18.67 -43.76
N ALA A 476 -1.62 19.70 -42.93
CA ALA A 476 -1.84 21.09 -43.32
C ALA A 476 -0.89 21.55 -44.43
N THR A 477 0.41 21.20 -44.38
CA THR A 477 1.34 21.53 -45.48
C THR A 477 1.01 20.79 -46.77
N ALA A 478 0.63 19.51 -46.71
CA ALA A 478 0.18 18.77 -47.89
C ALA A 478 -1.10 19.39 -48.49
N PHE A 479 -2.05 19.80 -47.64
CA PHE A 479 -3.27 20.49 -48.07
C PHE A 479 -2.98 21.87 -48.67
N ILE A 480 -2.04 22.63 -48.10
CA ILE A 480 -1.62 23.94 -48.63
C ILE A 480 -0.96 23.78 -50.00
N VAL A 481 -0.11 22.77 -50.18
CA VAL A 481 0.51 22.49 -51.49
C VAL A 481 -0.55 22.09 -52.52
N LEU A 482 -1.52 21.25 -52.16
CA LEU A 482 -2.63 20.85 -53.03
C LEU A 482 -3.58 22.02 -53.35
N LEU A 483 -3.77 22.93 -52.39
CA LEU A 483 -4.57 24.14 -52.56
C LEU A 483 -3.85 25.14 -53.47
N LEU A 484 -2.53 25.29 -53.34
CA LEU A 484 -1.75 26.20 -54.17
C LEU A 484 -1.68 25.71 -55.62
N THR A 485 -1.57 24.40 -55.85
CA THR A 485 -1.61 23.83 -57.21
C THR A 485 -3.00 23.93 -57.85
N SER A 486 -4.08 23.70 -57.09
CA SER A 486 -5.44 23.87 -57.60
C SER A 486 -5.81 25.34 -57.86
N VAL A 487 -5.34 26.27 -57.03
CA VAL A 487 -5.51 27.72 -57.25
C VAL A 487 -4.72 28.19 -58.48
N ALA A 488 -3.48 27.72 -58.69
CA ALA A 488 -2.71 28.02 -59.89
C ALA A 488 -3.43 27.55 -61.18
N LEU A 489 -4.07 26.38 -61.13
CA LEU A 489 -4.86 25.84 -62.24
C LEU A 489 -6.14 26.66 -62.50
N ALA A 490 -6.79 27.15 -61.44
CA ALA A 490 -8.03 27.92 -61.53
C ALA A 490 -7.79 29.37 -62.03
N VAL A 491 -6.66 29.98 -61.69
CA VAL A 491 -6.29 31.33 -62.13
C VAL A 491 -5.95 31.38 -63.63
N TRP A 492 -5.48 30.27 -64.22
CA TRP A 492 -5.18 30.18 -65.65
C TRP A 492 -6.42 30.18 -66.56
N THR A 493 -7.62 29.92 -66.03
CA THR A 493 -8.78 29.53 -66.86
C THR A 493 -9.97 30.50 -66.93
N ARG A 494 -9.92 31.74 -66.38
CA ARG A 494 -11.10 32.65 -66.46
C ARG A 494 -10.82 34.15 -66.75
N PRO A 495 -11.62 34.84 -67.61
CA PRO A 495 -11.49 36.27 -67.93
C PRO A 495 -12.15 37.19 -66.89
N TRP A 496 -11.60 38.41 -66.78
CA TRP A 496 -11.84 39.46 -65.77
C TRP A 496 -13.12 40.30 -65.95
N GLU A 497 -13.90 40.49 -64.88
CA GLU A 497 -14.62 41.75 -64.59
C GLU A 497 -14.70 42.03 -63.07
N ARG A 498 -14.67 43.32 -62.70
CA ARG A 498 -14.36 43.89 -61.38
C ARG A 498 -15.62 44.05 -60.51
N VAL A 499 -15.55 43.61 -59.24
CA VAL A 499 -16.13 44.34 -58.07
C VAL A 499 -15.22 44.14 -56.85
N ARG A 500 -14.97 45.22 -56.11
CA ARG A 500 -14.02 45.31 -54.99
C ARG A 500 -14.56 44.70 -53.69
N PHE A 501 -13.60 44.12 -52.97
CA PHE A 501 -13.48 43.63 -51.60
C PHE A 501 -14.41 44.18 -50.50
N GLU A 502 -14.87 43.24 -49.65
CA GLU A 502 -14.56 43.25 -48.21
C GLU A 502 -14.36 41.81 -47.69
N ARG A 503 -13.37 41.61 -46.81
CA ARG A 503 -12.86 40.31 -46.34
C ARG A 503 -13.58 39.81 -45.08
N THR A 504 -13.94 38.53 -45.02
CA THR A 504 -13.87 37.70 -43.78
C THR A 504 -13.60 36.23 -44.13
N PRO A 505 -12.54 35.58 -43.57
CA PRO A 505 -12.39 34.13 -43.64
C PRO A 505 -13.16 33.44 -42.52
N ARG A 506 -13.98 32.43 -42.88
CA ARG A 506 -14.59 31.50 -41.94
C ARG A 506 -13.53 30.61 -41.29
N THR A 507 -13.33 30.81 -39.99
CA THR A 507 -12.55 29.94 -39.10
C THR A 507 -13.25 28.60 -38.89
N ALA A 508 -12.42 27.57 -38.64
CA ALA A 508 -12.82 26.25 -38.16
C ALA A 508 -13.91 26.33 -37.08
N ARG A 509 -14.94 25.48 -37.19
CA ARG A 509 -15.98 25.31 -36.16
C ARG A 509 -15.36 24.69 -34.90
N HIS A 510 -14.76 25.53 -34.06
CA HIS A 510 -15.06 25.43 -32.64
C HIS A 510 -16.56 25.71 -32.52
N VAL A 511 -17.31 24.84 -31.85
CA VAL A 511 -18.68 25.15 -31.46
C VAL A 511 -18.58 26.28 -30.42
N ASN A 512 -18.51 27.52 -30.88
CA ASN A 512 -18.78 28.70 -30.08
C ASN A 512 -20.26 28.61 -29.72
N ARG A 513 -20.56 27.95 -28.60
CA ARG A 513 -21.82 28.21 -27.92
C ARG A 513 -21.79 29.69 -27.53
N PRO A 514 -22.84 30.48 -27.85
CA PRO A 514 -22.93 31.85 -27.35
C PRO A 514 -22.80 31.81 -25.82
N LYS A 515 -22.12 32.81 -25.24
CA LYS A 515 -22.04 32.91 -23.78
C LYS A 515 -23.46 32.89 -23.21
N PRO A 516 -23.73 32.06 -22.18
CA PRO A 516 -25.06 31.95 -21.60
C PRO A 516 -25.53 33.32 -21.11
N HIS A 517 -26.80 33.65 -21.34
CA HIS A 517 -27.38 34.89 -20.84
C HIS A 517 -27.71 34.74 -19.35
N VAL A 518 -26.70 34.95 -18.52
CA VAL A 518 -26.79 34.87 -17.06
C VAL A 518 -27.13 36.26 -16.49
N PRO A 519 -28.09 36.38 -15.55
CA PRO A 519 -28.39 37.64 -14.90
C PRO A 519 -27.17 38.30 -14.24
N LEU A 520 -27.18 39.63 -14.17
CA LEU A 520 -26.15 40.39 -13.45
C LEU A 520 -26.20 40.06 -11.96
N ARG A 521 -25.04 40.16 -11.31
CA ARG A 521 -24.93 39.95 -9.87
C ARG A 521 -25.65 41.07 -9.13
N GLU A 522 -26.49 40.71 -8.16
CA GLU A 522 -27.16 41.68 -7.32
C GLU A 522 -26.16 42.41 -6.41
N ALA A 523 -26.34 43.73 -6.22
CA ALA A 523 -25.47 44.53 -5.36
C ALA A 523 -25.50 44.13 -3.88
N ALA A 524 -26.57 43.44 -3.44
CA ALA A 524 -26.70 42.90 -2.10
C ALA A 524 -25.87 41.61 -1.86
N ALA A 525 -25.25 41.03 -2.90
CA ALA A 525 -24.44 39.83 -2.76
C ALA A 525 -23.16 40.13 -1.96
N THR A 526 -22.97 39.41 -0.85
CA THR A 526 -21.80 39.57 0.01
C THR A 526 -20.58 38.81 -0.54
N PRO A 527 -19.35 39.12 -0.08
CA PRO A 527 -18.16 38.33 -0.41
C PRO A 527 -18.26 36.85 0.00
N ALA A 528 -19.09 36.54 1.00
CA ALA A 528 -19.36 35.16 1.43
C ALA A 528 -20.02 34.32 0.32
N MET A 529 -20.75 34.95 -0.61
CA MET A 529 -21.30 34.29 -1.79
C MET A 529 -20.28 34.42 -2.92
N ILE A 530 -19.63 33.32 -3.29
CA ILE A 530 -18.49 33.36 -4.23
C ILE A 530 -18.98 33.69 -5.64
N ASP A 531 -18.30 34.65 -6.29
CA ASP A 531 -18.65 35.09 -7.64
C ASP A 531 -18.26 34.07 -8.70
N LEU A 532 -19.26 33.46 -9.33
CA LEU A 532 -19.06 32.50 -10.42
C LEU A 532 -19.28 33.12 -11.81
N SER A 533 -19.52 34.43 -11.92
CA SER A 533 -19.89 35.09 -13.20
C SER A 533 -18.92 34.77 -14.35
N GLY A 534 -17.62 34.72 -14.06
CA GLY A 534 -16.58 34.45 -15.06
C GLY A 534 -16.49 32.99 -15.51
N PHE A 535 -17.20 32.09 -14.84
CA PHE A 535 -17.05 30.65 -14.98
C PHE A 535 -18.29 29.93 -15.48
N TYR A 536 -19.47 30.58 -15.46
CA TYR A 536 -20.69 29.99 -15.96
C TYR A 536 -20.60 29.63 -17.44
N ASN A 537 -20.99 28.39 -17.77
CA ASN A 537 -21.02 27.87 -19.13
C ASN A 537 -22.42 27.46 -19.59
N ALA A 538 -23.42 27.68 -18.73
CA ALA A 538 -24.84 27.53 -19.03
C ALA A 538 -25.72 28.45 -18.14
N ALA A 539 -26.86 28.88 -18.69
CA ALA A 539 -27.91 29.59 -17.95
C ALA A 539 -28.92 28.61 -17.34
N LEU A 540 -29.64 29.04 -16.28
CA LEU A 540 -30.65 28.19 -15.62
C LEU A 540 -31.87 27.93 -16.51
N ASN A 541 -32.22 28.86 -17.39
CA ASN A 541 -33.43 28.80 -18.22
C ASN A 541 -33.24 28.18 -19.61
N GLU A 542 -32.04 27.66 -19.92
CA GLU A 542 -31.75 27.02 -21.20
C GLU A 542 -31.51 25.52 -21.02
N ALA A 543 -31.79 24.74 -22.07
CA ALA A 543 -31.35 23.35 -22.11
C ALA A 543 -29.87 23.30 -22.48
N TRP A 544 -29.01 23.03 -21.49
CA TRP A 544 -27.58 23.23 -21.68
C TRP A 544 -26.84 22.04 -22.28
N TYR A 545 -27.41 20.84 -22.33
CA TYR A 545 -26.78 19.67 -22.97
C TYR A 545 -27.75 18.91 -23.89
N PRO A 546 -27.25 18.04 -24.80
CA PRO A 546 -28.10 17.31 -25.73
C PRO A 546 -29.19 16.50 -25.01
N GLY A 547 -30.46 16.79 -25.31
CA GLY A 547 -31.59 16.15 -24.68
C GLY A 547 -32.89 16.93 -24.87
N PRO A 548 -33.97 16.54 -24.15
CA PRO A 548 -35.24 17.26 -24.15
C PRO A 548 -35.07 18.74 -23.78
N ARG A 549 -35.90 19.63 -24.36
CA ARG A 549 -35.92 21.06 -24.01
C ARG A 549 -36.24 21.32 -22.54
N THR A 550 -36.81 20.33 -21.84
CA THR A 550 -37.11 20.32 -20.41
C THR A 550 -35.88 20.13 -19.53
N ASN A 551 -34.71 19.81 -20.10
CA ASN A 551 -33.43 19.71 -19.38
C ASN A 551 -32.84 21.09 -19.05
N ASN A 552 -33.62 21.90 -18.34
CA ASN A 552 -33.25 23.21 -17.82
C ASN A 552 -33.61 23.31 -16.32
N LEU A 553 -33.17 24.36 -15.64
CA LEU A 553 -33.50 24.68 -14.24
C LEU A 553 -34.36 25.95 -14.14
N SER A 554 -35.28 26.19 -15.10
CA SER A 554 -36.07 27.43 -15.13
C SER A 554 -37.00 27.61 -13.91
N ALA A 555 -37.37 26.51 -13.25
CA ALA A 555 -38.14 26.51 -12.01
C ALA A 555 -37.33 26.95 -10.78
N LEU A 556 -36.00 27.05 -10.89
CA LEU A 556 -35.13 27.61 -9.86
C LEU A 556 -34.98 29.11 -10.12
N PRO A 557 -35.57 29.98 -9.28
CA PRO A 557 -35.51 31.42 -9.51
C PRO A 557 -34.07 31.94 -9.36
N PRO A 558 -33.57 32.76 -10.31
CA PRO A 558 -32.24 33.33 -10.20
C PRO A 558 -32.15 34.41 -9.11
N GLY A 559 -30.94 34.79 -8.76
CA GLY A 559 -30.61 35.81 -7.75
C GLY A 559 -30.21 35.22 -6.41
N LEU A 560 -30.32 36.02 -5.36
CA LEU A 560 -30.00 35.59 -3.99
C LEU A 560 -31.08 34.66 -3.44
N LYS A 561 -30.71 33.42 -3.08
CA LYS A 561 -31.64 32.39 -2.57
C LYS A 561 -31.11 31.69 -1.34
N LYS A 562 -31.96 31.53 -0.34
CA LYS A 562 -31.69 30.70 0.83
C LYS A 562 -32.15 29.27 0.58
N LEU A 563 -31.21 28.33 0.48
CA LEU A 563 -31.44 26.91 0.19
C LEU A 563 -30.74 26.05 1.25
N ALA A 564 -31.46 25.10 1.83
CA ALA A 564 -30.98 24.28 2.97
C ALA A 564 -30.26 25.12 4.06
N GLY A 565 -30.85 26.27 4.42
CA GLY A 565 -30.36 27.15 5.49
C GLY A 565 -29.25 28.13 5.10
N VAL A 566 -28.68 28.03 3.89
CA VAL A 566 -27.53 28.85 3.44
C VAL A 566 -27.96 29.76 2.29
N GLU A 567 -27.48 31.02 2.30
CA GLU A 567 -27.70 31.96 1.20
C GLU A 567 -26.70 31.73 0.06
N PHE A 568 -27.20 31.66 -1.17
CA PHE A 568 -26.42 31.45 -2.38
C PHE A 568 -26.75 32.51 -3.43
N ASP A 569 -25.73 32.89 -4.22
CA ASP A 569 -25.89 33.64 -5.46
C ASP A 569 -26.14 32.66 -6.62
N VAL A 570 -27.42 32.48 -6.99
CA VAL A 570 -27.87 31.46 -7.95
C VAL A 570 -28.21 32.13 -9.29
N ARG A 571 -27.32 32.09 -10.28
CA ARG A 571 -27.56 32.79 -11.56
C ARG A 571 -27.32 31.95 -12.80
N GLY A 572 -26.38 31.01 -12.75
CA GLY A 572 -26.04 30.11 -13.83
C GLY A 572 -25.49 28.81 -13.26
N LEU A 573 -24.86 28.02 -14.14
CA LEU A 573 -24.17 26.80 -13.71
C LEU A 573 -22.85 26.58 -14.46
N ILE A 574 -21.98 25.83 -13.79
CA ILE A 574 -20.71 25.34 -14.30
C ILE A 574 -20.85 23.84 -14.49
N GLN A 575 -21.09 23.41 -15.73
CA GLN A 575 -21.12 22.00 -16.11
C GLN A 575 -19.71 21.52 -16.43
N LEU A 576 -19.27 20.43 -15.79
CA LEU A 576 -18.05 19.72 -16.21
C LEU A 576 -18.39 18.52 -17.09
N ALA A 577 -17.44 18.08 -17.90
CA ALA A 577 -17.57 16.88 -18.71
C ALA A 577 -17.68 15.61 -17.85
N GLY A 578 -18.40 14.61 -18.37
CA GLY A 578 -18.43 13.22 -17.92
C GLY A 578 -18.48 12.31 -19.14
N MET A 579 -18.27 11.00 -19.01
CA MET A 579 -18.19 10.09 -20.16
C MET A 579 -19.49 10.08 -20.98
N ASN A 580 -20.65 10.11 -20.34
CA ASN A 580 -21.95 10.15 -21.03
C ASN A 580 -22.23 11.50 -21.70
N LEU A 581 -21.75 12.61 -21.11
CA LEU A 581 -21.93 13.95 -21.68
C LEU A 581 -20.95 14.22 -22.83
N GLY A 582 -19.76 13.61 -22.78
CA GLY A 582 -18.68 13.85 -23.72
C GLY A 582 -17.85 15.09 -23.39
N ARG A 583 -16.73 15.24 -24.11
CA ARG A 583 -15.77 16.36 -23.97
C ARG A 583 -16.07 17.52 -24.91
N GLU A 584 -16.94 17.32 -25.90
CA GLU A 584 -17.28 18.33 -26.88
C GLU A 584 -18.28 19.33 -26.30
N GLY A 585 -17.77 20.46 -25.79
CA GLY A 585 -18.59 21.60 -25.33
C GLY A 585 -18.52 21.91 -23.84
N PHE A 586 -17.91 21.05 -23.02
CA PHE A 586 -17.75 21.27 -21.58
C PHE A 586 -16.32 20.95 -21.09
N PRO A 587 -15.75 21.74 -20.17
CA PRO A 587 -14.41 21.50 -19.66
C PRO A 587 -14.37 20.35 -18.63
N GLU A 588 -13.23 19.68 -18.50
CA GLU A 588 -13.00 18.72 -17.41
C GLU A 588 -12.67 19.43 -16.07
N ALA A 589 -12.27 20.69 -16.15
CA ALA A 589 -11.87 21.48 -14.99
C ALA A 589 -12.13 22.97 -15.21
N VAL A 590 -12.64 23.62 -14.17
CA VAL A 590 -12.64 25.07 -14.00
C VAL A 590 -11.69 25.41 -12.87
N ARG A 591 -10.75 26.33 -13.10
CA ARG A 591 -9.67 26.62 -12.15
C ARG A 591 -9.63 28.09 -11.78
N GLY A 592 -9.13 28.37 -10.60
CA GLY A 592 -8.88 29.74 -10.14
C GLY A 592 -10.16 30.51 -9.76
N ILE A 593 -11.21 29.82 -9.30
CA ILE A 593 -12.38 30.49 -8.73
C ILE A 593 -11.91 31.23 -7.48
N ALA A 594 -11.97 32.56 -7.51
CA ALA A 594 -11.39 33.39 -6.46
C ALA A 594 -12.23 33.32 -5.17
N VAL A 595 -11.58 33.11 -4.04
CA VAL A 595 -12.19 33.16 -2.71
C VAL A 595 -11.65 34.36 -1.93
N ARG A 596 -10.31 34.44 -1.79
CA ARG A 596 -9.56 35.56 -1.19
C ARG A 596 -10.10 36.03 0.15
N GLN A 597 -10.45 35.08 1.00
CA GLN A 597 -10.96 35.34 2.36
C GLN A 597 -10.69 34.13 3.26
N LYS A 598 -10.78 34.37 4.57
CA LYS A 598 -10.79 33.32 5.60
C LYS A 598 -12.23 32.88 5.84
N CYS A 599 -12.43 31.59 6.08
CA CYS A 599 -13.76 31.03 6.27
C CYS A 599 -13.72 29.76 7.13
N GLN A 600 -14.81 29.49 7.85
CA GLN A 600 -14.96 28.30 8.68
C GLN A 600 -15.46 27.10 7.88
N ARG A 601 -16.40 27.33 6.95
CA ARG A 601 -17.02 26.27 6.14
C ARG A 601 -17.22 26.70 4.70
N PHE A 602 -17.25 25.73 3.81
CA PHE A 602 -17.70 25.87 2.43
C PHE A 602 -19.03 25.14 2.25
N HIS A 603 -19.94 25.76 1.50
CA HIS A 603 -21.18 25.16 1.06
C HIS A 603 -21.22 25.15 -0.46
N PHE A 604 -21.51 23.98 -1.04
CA PHE A 604 -21.56 23.80 -2.48
C PHE A 604 -22.97 23.41 -2.88
N LEU A 605 -23.62 24.22 -3.72
CA LEU A 605 -24.90 23.88 -4.32
C LEU A 605 -24.66 23.24 -5.70
N HIS A 606 -24.89 21.94 -5.80
CA HIS A 606 -24.46 21.13 -6.94
C HIS A 606 -25.32 19.88 -7.15
N ALA A 607 -25.18 19.25 -8.32
CA ALA A 607 -25.75 17.94 -8.60
C ALA A 607 -24.95 17.24 -9.72
N ALA A 608 -25.41 16.08 -10.17
CA ALA A 608 -24.82 15.37 -11.28
C ALA A 608 -25.88 15.03 -12.34
N ALA A 609 -25.46 14.90 -13.59
CA ALA A 609 -26.24 14.23 -14.61
C ALA A 609 -25.74 12.79 -14.78
N TRP A 610 -26.67 11.87 -15.05
CA TRP A 610 -26.47 10.42 -15.14
C TRP A 610 -26.06 9.75 -13.82
N LYS A 611 -26.33 8.44 -13.76
CA LYS A 611 -26.10 7.61 -12.58
C LYS A 611 -24.78 6.85 -12.68
N VAL A 612 -24.10 6.73 -11.54
CA VAL A 612 -22.97 5.83 -11.29
C VAL A 612 -23.20 5.09 -9.97
N PRO A 613 -22.43 4.03 -9.64
CA PRO A 613 -22.55 3.37 -8.34
C PRO A 613 -22.35 4.34 -7.16
N GLU A 614 -23.12 4.15 -6.08
CA GLU A 614 -22.96 4.96 -4.86
C GLU A 614 -21.53 4.82 -4.29
N GLY A 615 -21.01 5.92 -3.72
CA GLY A 615 -19.62 6.03 -3.26
C GLY A 615 -18.61 6.33 -4.38
N THR A 616 -19.02 6.34 -5.65
CA THR A 616 -18.13 6.71 -6.75
C THR A 616 -17.77 8.19 -6.69
N GLN A 617 -16.49 8.51 -6.72
CA GLN A 617 -16.02 9.89 -6.80
C GLN A 617 -16.16 10.42 -8.23
N ILE A 618 -17.03 11.41 -8.43
CA ILE A 618 -17.35 11.97 -9.76
C ILE A 618 -16.65 13.31 -10.05
N GLY A 619 -16.09 13.93 -9.01
CA GLY A 619 -15.38 15.20 -9.13
C GLY A 619 -14.63 15.57 -7.86
N ASN A 620 -14.02 16.74 -7.87
CA ASN A 620 -13.28 17.29 -6.74
C ASN A 620 -13.34 18.82 -6.72
N TYR A 621 -13.37 19.38 -5.50
CA TYR A 621 -12.93 20.74 -5.23
C TYR A 621 -11.50 20.72 -4.68
N VAL A 622 -10.63 21.59 -5.21
CA VAL A 622 -9.25 21.77 -4.73
C VAL A 622 -9.11 23.16 -4.15
N ILE A 623 -9.03 23.25 -2.83
CA ILE A 623 -8.86 24.48 -2.07
C ILE A 623 -7.36 24.83 -2.02
N ARG A 624 -7.00 26.03 -2.44
CA ARG A 624 -5.61 26.55 -2.38
C ARG A 624 -5.51 27.67 -1.37
N TYR A 625 -4.62 27.52 -0.41
CA TYR A 625 -4.40 28.49 0.67
C TYR A 625 -3.23 29.42 0.35
N ALA A 626 -3.21 30.59 0.99
CA ALA A 626 -2.16 31.59 0.82
C ALA A 626 -0.78 31.09 1.30
N ASP A 627 -0.73 30.19 2.28
CA ASP A 627 0.50 29.57 2.79
C ASP A 627 1.02 28.41 1.91
N GLY A 628 0.45 28.21 0.72
CA GLY A 628 0.83 27.16 -0.23
C GLY A 628 0.19 25.80 0.03
N LYS A 629 -0.55 25.61 1.15
CA LYS A 629 -1.27 24.36 1.42
C LYS A 629 -2.39 24.13 0.41
N LYS A 630 -2.78 22.86 0.27
CA LYS A 630 -3.88 22.42 -0.60
C LYS A 630 -4.77 21.40 0.11
N ARG A 631 -6.08 21.49 -0.11
CA ARG A 631 -7.05 20.50 0.35
C ARG A 631 -7.90 20.00 -0.81
N PHE A 632 -8.20 18.71 -0.80
CA PHE A 632 -9.01 18.03 -1.79
C PHE A 632 -10.31 17.61 -1.14
N ILE A 633 -11.42 18.03 -1.72
CA ILE A 633 -12.77 17.68 -1.28
C ILE A 633 -13.37 16.82 -2.39
N PRO A 634 -13.44 15.49 -2.23
CA PRO A 634 -14.06 14.62 -3.22
C PRO A 634 -15.56 14.90 -3.30
N ILE A 635 -16.13 14.72 -4.49
CA ILE A 635 -17.58 14.73 -4.71
C ILE A 635 -18.01 13.28 -4.92
N LEU A 636 -18.64 12.69 -3.93
CA LEU A 636 -19.07 11.30 -3.90
C LEU A 636 -20.54 11.18 -4.32
N TYR A 637 -20.78 10.39 -5.36
CA TYR A 637 -22.12 10.10 -5.85
C TYR A 637 -22.90 9.24 -4.85
N GLY A 638 -24.16 9.60 -4.58
CA GLY A 638 -25.02 8.99 -3.57
C GLY A 638 -24.85 9.57 -2.16
N GLN A 639 -23.78 10.33 -1.88
CA GLN A 639 -23.53 10.97 -0.59
C GLN A 639 -23.62 12.51 -0.70
N ASP A 640 -22.80 13.11 -1.57
CA ASP A 640 -22.77 14.57 -1.76
C ASP A 640 -23.79 15.03 -2.79
N VAL A 641 -23.94 14.25 -3.86
CA VAL A 641 -24.85 14.52 -4.99
C VAL A 641 -25.43 13.22 -5.54
N SER A 642 -26.54 13.33 -6.25
CA SER A 642 -27.08 12.26 -7.10
C SER A 642 -27.55 12.83 -8.44
N ASP A 643 -28.05 11.96 -9.32
CA ASP A 643 -28.68 12.40 -10.57
C ASP A 643 -29.78 13.42 -10.27
N TRP A 644 -29.70 14.54 -10.98
CA TRP A 644 -30.58 15.68 -10.84
C TRP A 644 -31.98 15.42 -11.37
N LEU A 645 -32.16 14.42 -12.27
CA LEU A 645 -33.46 13.97 -12.74
C LEU A 645 -33.97 12.79 -11.89
N VAL A 646 -35.14 12.96 -11.27
CA VAL A 646 -35.80 11.93 -10.46
C VAL A 646 -36.69 11.06 -11.33
N THR A 647 -36.52 9.73 -11.23
CA THR A 647 -37.39 8.73 -11.88
C THR A 647 -38.27 7.98 -10.87
N LYS A 648 -39.38 7.39 -11.34
CA LYS A 648 -40.46 6.76 -10.54
C LYS A 648 -40.01 5.66 -9.55
N ASN A 649 -38.82 5.08 -9.72
CA ASN A 649 -38.31 3.94 -8.94
C ASN A 649 -37.06 4.29 -8.10
N GLU A 650 -36.89 5.56 -7.72
CA GLU A 650 -35.77 6.01 -6.90
C GLU A 650 -36.09 6.07 -5.41
N LYS A 651 -35.03 6.04 -4.59
CA LYS A 651 -35.09 6.22 -3.13
C LYS A 651 -35.88 7.48 -2.78
N PRO A 652 -36.70 7.46 -1.71
CA PRO A 652 -37.44 8.63 -1.24
C PRO A 652 -36.51 9.81 -0.95
N ASP A 653 -36.94 11.02 -1.29
CA ASP A 653 -36.16 12.25 -1.07
C ASP A 653 -35.71 12.46 0.39
N LYS A 654 -36.45 11.91 1.35
CA LYS A 654 -36.15 11.96 2.79
C LYS A 654 -34.86 11.22 3.18
N GLU A 655 -34.31 10.40 2.29
CA GLU A 655 -33.06 9.67 2.52
C GLU A 655 -31.81 10.48 2.13
N PHE A 656 -31.97 11.64 1.48
CA PHE A 656 -30.87 12.53 1.13
C PHE A 656 -30.77 13.69 2.12
N GLU A 657 -29.91 13.56 3.13
CA GLU A 657 -29.63 14.63 4.11
C GLU A 657 -29.11 15.92 3.46
N THR A 658 -28.53 15.82 2.26
CA THR A 658 -27.98 16.94 1.48
C THR A 658 -28.97 17.58 0.51
N LEU A 659 -30.23 17.11 0.41
CA LEU A 659 -31.20 17.68 -0.52
C LEU A 659 -31.47 19.16 -0.21
N ALA A 660 -31.21 20.04 -1.18
CA ALA A 660 -31.29 21.49 -1.00
C ALA A 660 -32.46 22.14 -1.74
N TRP A 661 -32.87 21.56 -2.85
CA TRP A 661 -33.98 22.05 -3.65
C TRP A 661 -34.60 20.91 -4.47
N LYS A 662 -35.92 20.96 -4.66
CA LYS A 662 -36.66 20.09 -5.56
C LYS A 662 -37.66 20.93 -6.35
N GLU A 663 -37.84 20.59 -7.62
CA GLU A 663 -38.80 21.24 -8.50
C GLU A 663 -40.24 21.07 -7.97
N PRO A 664 -41.02 22.17 -7.84
CA PRO A 664 -42.42 22.10 -7.43
C PRO A 664 -43.26 21.26 -8.39
N SER A 665 -44.24 20.51 -7.86
CA SER A 665 -45.07 19.57 -8.62
C SER A 665 -45.87 20.22 -9.76
N GLU A 666 -46.21 21.50 -9.65
CA GLU A 666 -46.96 22.27 -10.67
C GLU A 666 -46.07 22.71 -11.85
N ALA A 667 -44.74 22.74 -11.67
CA ALA A 667 -43.77 23.12 -12.70
C ALA A 667 -43.28 21.91 -13.53
N SER A 668 -43.54 20.68 -13.05
CA SER A 668 -43.29 19.45 -13.79
C SER A 668 -44.38 19.33 -14.86
N GLY A 669 -44.06 19.62 -16.12
CA GLY A 669 -44.94 19.31 -17.24
C GLY A 669 -45.35 17.83 -17.27
N SER A 670 -46.22 17.44 -18.22
CA SER A 670 -46.79 16.10 -18.39
C SER A 670 -45.79 14.92 -18.47
N GLU A 671 -44.49 15.19 -18.45
CA GLU A 671 -43.44 14.20 -18.26
C GLU A 671 -43.12 14.05 -16.77
N ASN A 672 -43.40 12.86 -16.25
CA ASN A 672 -43.25 12.45 -14.85
C ASN A 672 -41.77 12.35 -14.40
N ARG A 673 -41.01 13.45 -14.48
CA ARG A 673 -39.60 13.60 -14.07
C ARG A 673 -39.42 14.95 -13.35
N SER A 674 -39.21 14.93 -12.03
CA SER A 674 -38.90 16.14 -11.26
C SER A 674 -37.40 16.36 -11.13
N LYS A 675 -36.95 17.61 -11.03
CA LYS A 675 -35.52 17.94 -10.81
C LYS A 675 -35.18 18.16 -9.35
N ARG A 676 -33.90 17.96 -8.97
CA ARG A 676 -33.38 18.21 -7.62
C ARG A 676 -31.93 18.69 -7.60
N LEU A 677 -31.55 19.38 -6.53
CA LEU A 677 -30.19 19.86 -6.25
C LEU A 677 -29.79 19.55 -4.81
N PHE A 678 -28.48 19.45 -4.56
CA PHE A 678 -27.91 19.09 -3.27
C PHE A 678 -27.00 20.18 -2.73
N LYS A 679 -26.90 20.29 -1.41
CA LYS A 679 -25.95 21.12 -0.69
C LYS A 679 -25.03 20.24 0.15
N SER A 680 -23.76 20.14 -0.26
CA SER A 680 -22.70 19.59 0.60
C SER A 680 -22.07 20.71 1.43
N THR A 681 -21.58 20.36 2.62
CA THR A 681 -20.89 21.30 3.52
C THR A 681 -19.59 20.70 3.99
N TRP A 682 -18.51 21.47 3.89
CA TRP A 682 -17.18 21.04 4.26
C TRP A 682 -16.57 22.00 5.27
N GLU A 683 -16.07 21.45 6.38
CA GLU A 683 -15.39 22.22 7.40
C GLU A 683 -13.95 22.50 6.99
N ASN A 684 -13.56 23.77 6.99
CA ASN A 684 -12.20 24.18 6.69
C ASN A 684 -11.30 23.87 7.90
N PRO A 685 -10.33 22.94 7.79
CA PRO A 685 -9.43 22.60 8.89
C PRO A 685 -8.46 23.74 9.24
N PHE A 686 -8.38 24.76 8.39
CA PHE A 686 -7.50 25.92 8.56
C PHE A 686 -8.30 27.22 8.43
N PRO A 687 -9.24 27.51 9.35
CA PRO A 687 -10.08 28.71 9.27
C PRO A 687 -9.28 30.01 9.49
N GLU A 688 -8.05 29.92 10.02
CA GLU A 688 -7.12 31.04 10.20
C GLU A 688 -6.42 31.47 8.91
N VAL A 689 -6.32 30.56 7.94
CA VAL A 689 -5.50 30.74 6.75
C VAL A 689 -6.38 31.17 5.60
N GLU A 690 -5.98 32.25 4.91
CA GLU A 690 -6.71 32.75 3.77
C GLU A 690 -6.76 31.71 2.64
N VAL A 691 -7.96 31.49 2.10
CA VAL A 691 -8.17 30.68 0.91
C VAL A 691 -8.09 31.58 -0.31
N LEU A 692 -7.16 31.31 -1.22
CA LEU A 692 -6.96 32.09 -2.43
C LEU A 692 -7.97 31.69 -3.51
N THR A 693 -8.01 30.40 -3.85
CA THR A 693 -8.81 29.91 -4.98
C THR A 693 -9.34 28.50 -4.78
N ILE A 694 -10.41 28.18 -5.51
CA ILE A 694 -10.96 26.83 -5.68
C ILE A 694 -10.78 26.39 -7.14
N ASP A 695 -10.31 25.16 -7.35
CA ASP A 695 -10.45 24.47 -8.63
C ASP A 695 -11.57 23.43 -8.53
N TYR A 696 -12.45 23.38 -9.53
CA TYR A 696 -13.54 22.42 -9.66
C TYR A 696 -13.25 21.48 -10.83
N THR A 697 -13.13 20.18 -10.57
CA THR A 697 -12.66 19.19 -11.55
C THR A 697 -13.54 17.94 -11.59
N SER A 698 -13.71 17.36 -12.78
CA SER A 698 -14.40 16.09 -13.00
C SER A 698 -13.40 14.94 -12.96
N THR A 699 -13.83 13.77 -12.47
CA THR A 699 -13.05 12.53 -12.58
C THR A 699 -13.33 11.76 -13.88
N MET A 700 -14.18 12.31 -14.76
CA MET A 700 -14.58 11.69 -16.03
C MET A 700 -15.16 10.29 -15.85
N THR A 701 -16.04 10.11 -14.86
CA THR A 701 -16.91 8.93 -14.76
C THR A 701 -18.11 9.06 -15.71
N ASP A 702 -18.99 8.07 -15.75
CA ASP A 702 -20.23 8.14 -16.53
C ASP A 702 -21.17 9.28 -16.07
N ALA A 703 -21.05 9.71 -14.82
CA ALA A 703 -21.76 10.87 -14.30
C ALA A 703 -21.00 12.18 -14.58
N ALA A 704 -21.74 13.23 -14.93
CA ALA A 704 -21.19 14.54 -15.21
C ALA A 704 -21.61 15.54 -14.11
N PRO A 705 -20.69 15.96 -13.21
CA PRO A 705 -21.05 16.88 -12.13
C PRO A 705 -21.24 18.31 -12.66
N PHE A 706 -22.18 19.05 -12.07
CA PHE A 706 -22.34 20.48 -12.30
C PHE A 706 -22.54 21.25 -10.99
N LEU A 707 -22.05 22.50 -10.98
CA LEU A 707 -22.05 23.40 -9.83
C LEU A 707 -22.91 24.62 -10.13
N ILE A 708 -23.79 24.98 -9.19
CA ILE A 708 -24.68 26.16 -9.29
C ILE A 708 -24.07 27.36 -8.56
N ALA A 709 -23.69 27.17 -7.30
CA ALA A 709 -23.23 28.24 -6.42
C ALA A 709 -22.30 27.72 -5.32
N ILE A 710 -21.41 28.59 -4.84
CA ILE A 710 -20.56 28.35 -3.67
C ILE A 710 -20.78 29.49 -2.69
N SER A 711 -21.00 29.15 -1.41
CA SER A 711 -21.01 30.12 -0.32
C SER A 711 -20.06 29.67 0.78
N VAL A 712 -19.46 30.62 1.49
CA VAL A 712 -18.59 30.35 2.62
C VAL A 712 -19.16 30.96 3.89
N GLU A 713 -19.01 30.28 5.01
CA GLU A 713 -19.26 30.86 6.32
C GLU A 713 -18.04 31.71 6.71
N PRO A 714 -18.18 33.03 6.85
CA PRO A 714 -17.09 33.89 7.32
C PRO A 714 -16.59 33.43 8.68
N ARG A 715 -15.34 33.73 8.95
CA ARG A 715 -14.75 33.45 10.26
C ARG A 715 -15.31 34.35 11.34
#